data_AF-A0A182TBU6-F1
#
_entry.id   AF-A0A182TBU6-F1
#
_cell.length_a   1.000
_cell.length_b   1.000
_cell.length_c   1.000
_cell.angle_alpha   90.00
_cell.angle_beta   90.00
_cell.angle_gamma   90.00
#
_symmetry.space_group_name_H-M   'P 1'
#
loop_
_entity.id
_entity.type
_entity.pdbx_description
1 polymer ?
#
loop_
_entity_poly.entity_id
_entity_poly.type
_entity_poly.pdbx_seq_one_letter_code
_entity_poly.pdbx_strand_id
1 'polypeptide(L)'
;CISDDKAQDEQQQEPLSDDKKTRCGIVFRAILDYCMQTLQMHGSGNFPEWEDDENTHCTILYNDETHTFEQVIQTLTSIVKCEHKTAIEYVTSIDREGRAVVKCASFEVCKKLKEDIENKAMRSSLASRTIPLKVTVMHRNEVACQHLAMQMLAWFQEFLTKHSSFRRIFTDTITVPQETYNLKFILSNDHNLWKSARTSWHRLLISGMLMDYDNKKLLAITFTKLYASLMQDFIRDDHYHSFSIVSLSVQLFTVPTIAHYLIEKESAFFKLLHTYFSEAIDKYVKNRQLVFIKNTSSMNTFKRASYILIDLKYLLSFKPDKWTNELRTGFVHGLQQLIRLLKYMQGMDAATRQVGQHLEYEQEWETAFTLHLKLSHLITLVLEWCATDRIVLGKVFRMVMSSLSDTKFIAQESETVVRTVGEHSASCLTYDVLSRPVSVHLPLTRFLAGLYTVFERHDFTFDTFTPNTADYPTPEQIIEPVLCARTMMSQVHAGMWRRNGYALINQLFFYRNVKCRYEMLDRDIVILQIGASLIEANKYIVHVLNKYKLIEWLDKDVQERPRSAEASGGDDDYIRQVGVLVEEFLELLIVVIGERYVPGVGNVTESDRIKKEIVQQLCIKPHSHSELSRALNEDNCSEIMFESVIDDVAVFEKPNDAEKRGMYILKQEYYSWYNLYFYHYSKEDKSKSEERQRNQKKEKNELVCCPPPALPKLTQLFKYDRVAIVPQKGQLS
;
A
#
# COMPACT_ATOMS: atom_id res chain seq x y z
N CYS A 1 18.39 -14.85 -4.24
CA CYS A 1 19.42 -15.90 -4.44
C CYS A 1 20.66 -15.54 -3.65
N ILE A 2 20.68 -15.86 -2.37
CA ILE A 2 21.92 -16.15 -1.65
C ILE A 2 22.05 -17.65 -1.87
N SER A 3 22.99 -18.06 -2.71
CA SER A 3 23.30 -19.47 -2.88
C SER A 3 23.61 -20.09 -1.53
N ASP A 4 23.15 -21.32 -1.34
CA ASP A 4 23.43 -22.22 -0.20
C ASP A 4 24.93 -22.61 -0.10
N ASP A 5 25.85 -21.82 -0.67
CA ASP A 5 27.29 -22.07 -0.78
C ASP A 5 28.13 -21.27 0.25
N LYS A 6 27.60 -21.04 1.45
CA LYS A 6 28.41 -20.58 2.60
C LYS A 6 28.62 -21.65 3.68
N ALA A 7 28.57 -22.92 3.27
CA ALA A 7 29.03 -24.05 4.09
C ALA A 7 30.57 -24.24 4.07
N GLN A 8 31.36 -23.26 3.61
CA GLN A 8 32.82 -23.42 3.44
C GLN A 8 33.71 -22.43 4.21
N ASP A 9 33.15 -21.55 5.07
CA ASP A 9 33.93 -20.63 5.92
C ASP A 9 33.73 -20.87 7.44
N GLU A 10 33.21 -22.03 7.86
CA GLU A 10 33.41 -22.50 9.23
C GLU A 10 34.85 -23.00 9.39
N GLN A 11 35.79 -22.05 9.46
CA GLN A 11 37.10 -22.33 10.06
C GLN A 11 36.84 -22.94 11.44
N GLN A 12 37.36 -24.16 11.62
CA GLN A 12 37.37 -24.92 12.87
C GLN A 12 37.98 -24.07 13.99
N GLN A 13 37.17 -23.25 14.65
CA GLN A 13 37.53 -22.63 15.91
C GLN A 13 37.33 -23.68 17.00
N GLU A 14 38.39 -23.98 17.77
CA GLU A 14 38.29 -24.93 18.88
C GLU A 14 37.13 -24.54 19.81
N PRO A 15 36.25 -25.48 20.17
CA PRO A 15 35.15 -25.19 21.07
C PRO A 15 35.68 -24.75 22.43
N LEU A 16 35.10 -23.68 22.99
CA LEU A 16 35.45 -23.19 24.34
C LEU A 16 35.33 -24.31 25.37
N SER A 17 36.29 -24.36 26.31
CA SER A 17 36.19 -25.23 27.48
C SER A 17 34.98 -24.86 28.34
N ASP A 18 34.43 -25.82 29.08
CA ASP A 18 33.22 -25.60 29.87
C ASP A 18 33.43 -24.60 31.03
N ASP A 19 34.65 -24.51 31.57
CA ASP A 19 35.03 -23.46 32.53
C ASP A 19 34.90 -22.05 31.90
N LYS A 20 35.43 -21.87 30.68
CA LYS A 20 35.32 -20.58 29.96
C LYS A 20 33.87 -20.24 29.64
N LYS A 21 33.06 -21.22 29.20
CA LYS A 21 31.62 -21.01 28.96
C LYS A 21 30.89 -20.55 30.22
N THR A 22 31.18 -21.19 31.36
CA THR A 22 30.57 -20.86 32.65
C THR A 22 30.92 -19.45 33.09
N ARG A 23 32.20 -19.06 32.98
CA ARG A 23 32.65 -17.69 33.30
C ARG A 23 31.99 -16.64 32.40
N CYS A 24 31.93 -16.89 31.10
CA CYS A 24 31.21 -16.02 30.17
C CYS A 24 29.74 -15.86 30.56
N GLY A 25 29.05 -16.96 30.87
CA GLY A 25 27.65 -16.92 31.30
C GLY A 25 27.43 -16.08 32.56
N ILE A 26 28.30 -16.17 33.56
CA ILE A 26 28.23 -15.34 34.77
C ILE A 26 28.37 -13.85 34.43
N VAL A 27 29.40 -13.51 33.64
CA VAL A 27 29.66 -12.12 33.24
C VAL A 27 28.50 -11.56 32.41
N PHE A 28 27.97 -12.33 31.47
CA PHE A 28 26.88 -11.89 30.60
C PHE A 28 25.61 -11.60 31.39
N ARG A 29 25.23 -12.48 32.32
CA ARG A 29 24.08 -12.25 33.20
C ARG A 29 24.24 -10.98 34.03
N ALA A 30 25.42 -10.79 34.64
CA ALA A 30 25.69 -9.61 35.45
C ALA A 30 25.60 -8.31 34.64
N ILE A 31 26.18 -8.28 33.43
CA ILE A 31 26.11 -7.11 32.55
C ILE A 31 24.66 -6.84 32.13
N LEU A 32 23.94 -7.87 31.70
CA LEU A 32 22.58 -7.71 31.20
C LEU A 32 21.60 -7.25 32.28
N ASP A 33 21.65 -7.85 33.47
CA ASP A 33 20.81 -7.47 34.60
C ASP A 33 21.13 -6.03 35.05
N TYR A 34 22.41 -5.68 35.15
CA TYR A 34 22.84 -4.32 35.46
C TYR A 34 22.32 -3.31 34.44
N CYS A 35 22.42 -3.60 33.14
CA CYS A 35 21.94 -2.70 32.09
C CYS A 35 20.42 -2.54 32.10
N MET A 36 19.66 -3.62 32.32
CA MET A 36 18.20 -3.58 32.38
C MET A 36 17.68 -2.77 33.58
N GLN A 37 18.36 -2.84 34.72
CA GLN A 37 17.99 -2.07 35.92
C GLN A 37 18.42 -0.60 35.83
N THR A 38 19.59 -0.33 35.23
CA THR A 38 20.21 1.01 35.27
C THR A 38 19.70 1.93 34.15
N LEU A 39 19.44 1.40 32.96
CA LEU A 39 19.03 2.20 31.79
C LEU A 39 17.53 2.51 31.84
N GLN A 40 17.16 3.51 32.63
CA GLN A 40 15.79 4.03 32.77
C GLN A 40 15.76 5.55 32.60
N MET A 41 14.68 6.10 32.04
CA MET A 41 14.56 7.56 31.90
C MET A 41 14.19 8.29 33.20
N HIS A 42 13.67 7.55 34.19
CA HIS A 42 13.31 8.06 35.51
C HIS A 42 14.23 7.45 36.57
N GLY A 43 14.69 8.27 37.52
CA GLY A 43 15.53 7.80 38.63
C GLY A 43 14.71 6.98 39.63
N SER A 44 15.36 6.02 40.28
CA SER A 44 14.74 5.17 41.31
C SER A 44 14.71 5.85 42.68
N GLY A 45 15.46 6.95 42.85
CA GLY A 45 15.45 7.80 44.04
C GLY A 45 16.12 7.17 45.28
N ASN A 46 16.67 5.97 45.15
CA ASN A 46 17.29 5.22 46.24
C ASN A 46 18.76 4.93 45.89
N PHE A 47 19.63 5.92 46.10
CA PHE A 47 21.07 5.69 46.13
C PHE A 47 21.63 6.13 47.48
N PRO A 48 22.53 5.35 48.11
CA PRO A 48 23.19 5.80 49.33
C PRO A 48 24.05 7.03 49.01
N GLU A 49 23.94 8.06 49.82
CA GLU A 49 24.81 9.24 49.75
C GLU A 49 26.25 8.80 50.05
N TRP A 50 27.11 8.84 49.03
CA TRP A 50 28.52 8.43 49.16
C TRP A 50 29.44 9.64 49.44
N GLU A 51 28.98 10.87 49.23
CA GLU A 51 29.76 12.11 49.38
C GLU A 51 28.86 13.27 49.83
N ASP A 52 29.35 14.12 50.75
CA ASP A 52 28.79 15.43 51.10
C ASP A 52 29.13 16.46 49.99
N ASP A 53 28.47 16.34 48.83
CA ASP A 53 28.58 17.32 47.73
C ASP A 53 27.24 18.05 47.57
N GLU A 54 27.25 19.39 47.47
CA GLU A 54 26.01 20.17 47.26
C GLU A 54 25.35 19.89 45.90
N ASN A 55 26.10 19.39 44.92
CA ASN A 55 25.63 19.09 43.56
C ASN A 55 25.25 17.62 43.36
N THR A 56 24.31 17.13 44.16
CA THR A 56 23.89 15.72 44.15
C THR A 56 23.04 15.32 42.93
N HIS A 57 22.35 16.27 42.28
CA HIS A 57 21.34 15.96 41.25
C HIS A 57 21.60 16.64 39.91
N CYS A 58 21.08 16.03 38.85
CA CYS A 58 21.17 16.46 37.46
C CYS A 58 19.78 16.65 36.87
N THR A 59 19.53 17.79 36.22
CA THR A 59 18.38 17.98 35.32
C THR A 59 18.75 17.52 33.92
N ILE A 60 17.98 16.57 33.37
CA ILE A 60 18.22 15.94 32.07
C ILE A 60 17.06 16.29 31.15
N LEU A 61 17.40 16.82 29.98
CA LEU A 61 16.45 17.13 28.90
C LEU A 61 16.53 16.02 27.84
N TYR A 62 15.38 15.49 27.42
CA TYR A 62 15.26 14.43 26.43
C TYR A 62 14.80 14.98 25.08
N ASN A 63 15.17 14.29 24.00
CA ASN A 63 14.63 14.55 22.68
C ASN A 63 13.19 14.02 22.57
N ASP A 64 12.32 14.78 21.94
CA ASP A 64 10.91 14.40 21.71
C ASP A 64 10.49 14.48 20.23
N GLU A 65 11.44 14.66 19.30
CA GLU A 65 11.28 14.71 17.83
C GLU A 65 10.12 15.59 17.30
N THR A 66 9.52 16.43 18.17
CA THR A 66 8.34 17.25 17.90
C THR A 66 8.67 18.73 18.00
N HIS A 67 9.51 19.11 18.97
CA HIS A 67 9.99 20.48 19.10
C HIS A 67 11.07 20.81 18.08
N THR A 68 11.03 22.04 17.55
CA THR A 68 12.09 22.53 16.67
C THR A 68 13.33 22.92 17.48
N PHE A 69 14.50 22.89 16.85
CA PHE A 69 15.75 23.29 17.49
C PHE A 69 15.67 24.71 18.08
N GLU A 70 15.01 25.63 17.39
CA GLU A 70 14.83 27.01 17.85
C GLU A 70 14.00 27.09 19.14
N GLN A 71 12.91 26.32 19.24
CA GLN A 71 12.07 26.27 20.44
C GLN A 71 12.86 25.75 21.66
N VAL A 72 13.70 24.75 21.45
CA VAL A 72 14.57 24.21 22.52
C VAL A 72 15.65 25.22 22.92
N ILE A 73 16.32 25.87 21.95
CA ILE A 73 17.32 26.92 22.20
C ILE A 73 16.71 28.07 23.01
N GLN A 74 15.53 28.55 22.64
CA GLN A 74 14.82 29.60 23.36
C GLN A 74 14.49 29.18 24.80
N THR A 75 14.20 27.90 25.04
CA THR A 75 13.91 27.39 26.39
C THR A 75 15.17 27.28 27.24
N LEU A 76 16.28 26.79 26.67
CA LEU A 76 17.57 26.71 27.35
C LEU A 76 18.11 28.12 27.71
N THR A 77 18.05 29.07 26.78
CA THR A 77 18.54 30.44 27.01
C THR A 77 17.72 31.24 28.02
N SER A 78 16.38 31.08 28.01
CA SER A 78 15.51 31.86 28.91
C SER A 78 15.35 31.26 30.31
N ILE A 79 15.26 29.93 30.44
CA ILE A 79 15.02 29.27 31.74
C ILE A 79 16.32 28.80 32.38
N VAL A 80 17.12 28.01 31.64
CA VAL A 80 18.40 27.48 32.15
C VAL A 80 19.44 28.61 32.24
N LYS A 81 19.21 29.73 31.54
CA LYS A 81 20.08 30.92 31.50
C LYS A 81 21.50 30.60 30.99
N CYS A 82 21.62 29.66 30.06
CA CYS A 82 22.88 29.37 29.38
C CYS A 82 23.11 30.32 28.20
N GLU A 83 24.37 30.51 27.80
CA GLU A 83 24.70 31.27 26.60
C GLU A 83 24.12 30.61 25.34
N HIS A 84 23.82 31.42 24.32
CA HIS A 84 23.23 30.92 23.07
C HIS A 84 24.11 29.85 22.39
N LYS A 85 25.44 30.00 22.45
CA LYS A 85 26.39 29.02 21.93
C LYS A 85 26.26 27.67 22.65
N THR A 86 26.23 27.67 23.97
CA THR A 86 26.04 26.46 24.79
C THR A 86 24.66 25.83 24.56
N ALA A 87 23.62 26.63 24.33
CA ALA A 87 22.29 26.11 23.99
C ALA A 87 22.30 25.32 22.67
N ILE A 88 23.03 25.80 21.65
CA ILE A 88 23.20 25.07 20.38
C ILE A 88 23.94 23.74 20.60
N GLU A 89 25.00 23.76 21.43
CA GLU A 89 25.75 22.54 21.77
C GLU A 89 24.86 21.51 22.48
N TYR A 90 24.02 21.94 23.43
CA TYR A 90 23.05 21.06 24.08
C TYR A 90 22.03 20.49 23.10
N VAL A 91 21.41 21.30 22.23
CA VAL A 91 20.44 20.81 21.25
C VAL A 91 21.06 19.81 20.28
N THR A 92 22.29 20.07 19.84
CA THR A 92 23.04 19.14 18.98
C THR A 92 23.32 17.81 19.70
N SER A 93 23.67 17.87 20.99
CA SER A 93 23.88 16.68 21.81
C SER A 93 22.59 15.90 22.06
N ILE A 94 21.48 16.61 22.33
CA ILE A 94 20.15 16.01 22.54
C ILE A 94 19.67 15.30 21.27
N ASP A 95 19.84 15.90 20.09
CA ASP A 95 19.48 15.25 18.84
C ASP A 95 20.36 14.02 18.58
N ARG A 96 21.68 14.12 18.78
CA ARG A 96 22.61 13.00 18.53
C ARG A 96 22.40 11.84 19.50
N GLU A 97 22.37 12.14 20.79
CA GLU A 97 22.37 11.13 21.86
C GLU A 97 20.98 10.79 22.38
N GLY A 98 19.97 11.62 22.12
CA GLY A 98 18.60 11.50 22.64
C GLY A 98 18.38 12.20 23.98
N ARG A 99 19.43 12.74 24.62
CA ARG A 99 19.36 13.48 25.88
C ARG A 99 20.62 14.31 26.14
N ALA A 100 20.51 15.31 27.02
CA ALA A 100 21.67 15.99 27.60
C ALA A 100 21.43 16.39 29.06
N VAL A 101 22.50 16.39 29.86
CA VAL A 101 22.50 16.98 31.21
C VAL A 101 22.65 18.49 31.06
N VAL A 102 21.63 19.25 31.43
CA VAL A 102 21.60 20.71 31.26
C VAL A 102 22.03 21.48 32.50
N LYS A 103 21.90 20.86 33.69
CA LYS A 103 22.29 21.45 34.97
C LYS A 103 22.61 20.37 36.00
N CYS A 104 23.65 20.59 36.81
CA CYS A 104 23.91 19.85 38.05
C CYS A 104 23.77 20.82 39.23
N ALA A 105 22.99 20.46 40.25
CA ALA A 105 22.72 21.26 41.44
C ALA A 105 22.08 20.40 42.55
N SER A 106 21.68 21.02 43.66
CA SER A 106 20.84 20.36 44.68
C SER A 106 19.49 19.93 44.10
N PHE A 107 18.83 18.96 44.76
CA PHE A 107 17.53 18.43 44.32
C PHE A 107 16.48 19.53 44.14
N GLU A 108 16.41 20.49 45.08
CA GLU A 108 15.44 21.58 45.07
C GLU A 108 15.60 22.49 43.84
N VAL A 109 16.85 22.81 43.48
CA VAL A 109 17.15 23.62 42.29
C VAL A 109 16.81 22.87 41.02
N CYS A 110 17.19 21.60 40.92
CA CYS A 110 16.90 20.77 39.75
C CYS A 110 15.39 20.53 39.56
N LYS A 111 14.66 20.31 40.66
CA LYS A 111 13.21 20.13 40.66
C LYS A 111 12.49 21.41 40.22
N LYS A 112 12.89 22.55 40.77
CA LYS A 112 12.36 23.85 40.34
C LYS A 112 12.62 24.12 38.87
N LEU A 113 13.81 23.82 38.37
CA LEU A 113 14.15 23.98 36.96
C LEU A 113 13.28 23.11 36.05
N LYS A 114 13.02 21.85 36.45
CA LYS A 114 12.08 20.97 35.75
C LYS A 114 10.68 21.59 35.68
N GLU A 115 10.14 22.02 36.83
CA GLU A 115 8.81 22.64 36.91
C GLU A 115 8.73 23.91 36.04
N ASP A 116 9.79 24.73 36.01
CA ASP A 116 9.85 25.94 35.18
C ASP A 116 9.81 25.60 33.67
N ILE A 117 10.54 24.56 33.24
CA ILE A 117 10.52 24.08 31.84
C ILE A 117 9.12 23.57 31.45
N GLU A 118 8.52 22.74 32.29
CA GLU A 118 7.18 22.19 32.05
C GLU A 118 6.10 23.30 32.03
N ASN A 119 6.20 24.29 32.93
CA ASN A 119 5.26 25.40 33.04
C ASN A 119 5.42 26.47 31.94
N LYS A 120 6.57 26.58 31.27
CA LYS A 120 6.75 27.51 30.15
C LYS A 120 5.92 27.08 28.93
N ALA A 121 5.81 25.78 28.69
CA ALA A 121 4.99 25.23 27.60
C ALA A 121 3.50 25.57 27.75
N MET A 122 3.01 25.74 28.98
CA MET A 122 1.62 26.11 29.28
C MET A 122 1.30 27.59 29.02
N ARG A 123 2.34 28.45 28.94
CA ARG A 123 2.21 29.92 28.79
C ARG A 123 2.30 30.40 27.34
N SER A 124 2.63 29.51 26.39
CA SER A 124 2.79 29.82 24.97
C SER A 124 1.49 29.58 24.17
N SER A 125 0.75 30.65 23.87
CA SER A 125 -0.39 30.74 22.91
C SER A 125 -1.66 29.88 23.13
N LEU A 126 -2.81 30.57 23.10
CA LEU A 126 -4.18 30.05 23.21
C LEU A 126 -4.64 29.14 22.03
N ALA A 127 -3.79 28.91 21.03
CA ALA A 127 -4.17 28.26 19.76
C ALA A 127 -3.58 26.86 19.52
N SER A 128 -2.63 26.41 20.34
CA SER A 128 -2.05 25.06 20.23
C SER A 128 -1.60 24.60 21.60
N ARG A 129 -2.12 23.46 22.08
CA ARG A 129 -1.61 22.81 23.29
C ARG A 129 -0.21 22.24 22.97
N THR A 130 0.84 23.04 23.13
CA THR A 130 2.22 22.56 23.06
C THR A 130 2.49 21.60 24.23
N ILE A 131 2.85 20.37 23.90
CA ILE A 131 3.29 19.36 24.87
C ILE A 131 4.58 19.89 25.51
N PRO A 132 4.75 19.82 26.84
CA PRO A 132 5.99 20.27 27.48
C PRO A 132 7.19 19.40 27.05
N LEU A 133 8.36 20.03 26.96
CA LEU A 133 9.63 19.32 26.77
C LEU A 133 9.82 18.26 27.86
N LYS A 134 10.28 17.08 27.46
CA LYS A 134 10.48 15.96 28.39
C LYS A 134 11.73 16.16 29.25
N VAL A 135 11.54 16.36 30.55
CA VAL A 135 12.63 16.61 31.52
C VAL A 135 12.53 15.68 32.71
N THR A 136 13.67 15.15 33.17
CA THR A 136 13.74 14.40 34.43
C THR A 136 14.86 14.90 35.31
N VAL A 137 14.75 14.62 36.61
CA VAL A 137 15.79 14.88 37.60
C VAL A 137 16.27 13.53 38.10
N MET A 138 17.59 13.33 38.08
CA MET A 138 18.24 12.07 38.49
C MET A 138 19.44 12.38 39.37
N HIS A 139 19.84 11.44 40.21
CA HIS A 139 21.05 11.60 41.02
C HIS A 139 22.30 11.51 40.14
N ARG A 140 23.35 12.29 40.44
CA ARG A 140 24.61 12.32 39.67
C ARG A 140 25.19 10.91 39.48
N ASN A 141 25.19 10.12 40.55
CA ASN A 141 25.71 8.76 40.52
C ASN A 141 24.86 7.82 39.66
N GLU A 142 23.53 8.03 39.57
CA GLU A 142 22.68 7.25 38.66
C GLU A 142 23.06 7.53 37.19
N VAL A 143 23.33 8.80 36.85
CA VAL A 143 23.77 9.19 35.50
C VAL A 143 25.14 8.58 35.17
N ALA A 144 26.06 8.55 36.14
CA ALA A 144 27.36 7.89 35.98
C ALA A 144 27.23 6.38 35.78
N CYS A 145 26.36 5.71 36.55
CA CYS A 145 26.04 4.29 36.37
C CYS A 145 25.43 4.02 34.98
N GLN A 146 24.55 4.90 34.49
CA GLN A 146 24.02 4.79 33.13
C GLN A 146 25.12 4.91 32.07
N HIS A 147 26.09 5.81 32.26
CA HIS A 147 27.23 5.89 31.35
C HIS A 147 28.07 4.60 31.37
N LEU A 148 28.33 4.03 32.54
CA LEU A 148 29.02 2.75 32.67
C LEU A 148 28.26 1.62 31.96
N ALA A 149 26.94 1.52 32.16
CA ALA A 149 26.10 0.54 31.49
C ALA A 149 26.18 0.66 29.95
N MET A 150 26.19 1.88 29.42
CA MET A 150 26.36 2.13 27.99
C MET A 150 27.72 1.65 27.46
N GLN A 151 28.82 1.90 28.21
CA GLN A 151 30.15 1.40 27.85
C GLN A 151 30.22 -0.13 27.93
N MET A 152 29.57 -0.75 28.92
CA MET A 152 29.47 -2.20 29.03
C MET A 152 28.72 -2.82 27.85
N LEU A 153 27.61 -2.23 27.41
CA LEU A 153 26.90 -2.70 26.21
C LEU A 153 27.75 -2.58 24.94
N ALA A 154 28.49 -1.48 24.78
CA ALA A 154 29.39 -1.29 23.64
C ALA A 154 30.53 -2.32 23.62
N TRP A 155 31.18 -2.55 24.77
CA TRP A 155 32.17 -3.60 24.92
C TRP A 155 31.56 -4.98 24.65
N PHE A 156 30.37 -5.25 25.18
CA PHE A 156 29.72 -6.54 25.05
C PHE A 156 29.37 -6.84 23.59
N GLN A 157 28.86 -5.85 22.86
CA GLN A 157 28.65 -5.93 21.42
C GLN A 157 29.94 -6.30 20.69
N GLU A 158 31.06 -5.61 20.96
CA GLU A 158 32.34 -5.92 20.33
C GLU A 158 32.81 -7.33 20.68
N PHE A 159 32.63 -7.75 21.94
CA PHE A 159 33.01 -9.07 22.42
C PHE A 159 32.27 -10.21 21.69
N LEU A 160 30.96 -10.06 21.46
CA LEU A 160 30.15 -11.05 20.73
C LEU A 160 30.59 -11.24 19.27
N THR A 161 31.21 -10.22 18.65
CA THR A 161 31.72 -10.35 17.28
C THR A 161 32.95 -11.24 17.16
N LYS A 162 33.69 -11.49 18.26
CA LYS A 162 34.97 -12.20 18.21
C LYS A 162 34.83 -13.71 17.96
N HIS A 163 33.74 -14.34 18.40
CA HIS A 163 33.57 -15.79 18.31
C HIS A 163 32.11 -16.24 18.32
N SER A 164 31.75 -17.25 17.52
CA SER A 164 30.38 -17.79 17.43
C SER A 164 29.86 -18.37 18.74
N SER A 165 30.70 -19.09 19.47
CA SER A 165 30.35 -19.61 20.79
C SER A 165 29.95 -18.53 21.82
N PHE A 166 30.48 -17.31 21.75
CA PHE A 166 30.02 -16.22 22.63
C PHE A 166 28.59 -15.80 22.29
N ARG A 167 28.25 -15.74 21.00
CA ARG A 167 26.88 -15.48 20.54
C ARG A 167 25.90 -16.56 20.96
N ARG A 168 26.34 -17.83 20.95
CA ARG A 168 25.56 -18.95 21.47
C ARG A 168 25.29 -18.82 22.97
N ILE A 169 26.32 -18.59 23.78
CA ILE A 169 26.16 -18.38 25.24
C ILE A 169 25.26 -17.18 25.52
N PHE A 170 25.41 -16.08 24.77
CA PHE A 170 24.55 -14.91 24.88
C PHE A 170 23.09 -15.25 24.58
N THR A 171 22.83 -15.94 23.47
CA THR A 171 21.48 -16.37 23.08
C THR A 171 20.87 -17.30 24.13
N ASP A 172 21.63 -18.29 24.62
CA ASP A 172 21.20 -19.19 25.69
C ASP A 172 20.90 -18.40 26.98
N THR A 173 21.61 -17.30 27.24
CA THR A 173 21.41 -16.46 28.43
C THR A 173 20.13 -15.62 28.33
N ILE A 174 19.90 -14.93 27.21
CA ILE A 174 18.73 -14.05 27.05
C ILE A 174 17.43 -14.82 26.77
N THR A 175 17.51 -16.12 26.52
CA THR A 175 16.32 -16.96 26.24
C THR A 175 15.80 -17.68 27.48
N VAL A 176 16.52 -17.60 28.61
CA VAL A 176 16.06 -18.15 29.89
C VAL A 176 14.74 -17.47 30.30
N PRO A 177 13.65 -18.25 30.52
CA PRO A 177 12.38 -17.69 30.95
C PRO A 177 12.49 -17.02 32.33
N GLN A 178 11.64 -16.02 32.58
CA GLN A 178 11.48 -15.31 33.87
C GLN A 178 12.66 -14.45 34.35
N GLU A 179 13.78 -14.41 33.62
CA GLU A 179 14.86 -13.46 33.89
C GLU A 179 14.48 -12.04 33.43
N THR A 180 14.96 -11.02 34.14
CA THR A 180 14.73 -9.58 33.85
C THR A 180 15.30 -9.17 32.49
N TYR A 181 16.37 -9.82 32.06
CA TYR A 181 17.05 -9.64 30.77
C TYR A 181 16.62 -10.67 29.71
N ASN A 182 15.47 -11.32 29.89
CA ASN A 182 14.91 -12.15 28.83
C ASN A 182 14.66 -11.30 27.57
N LEU A 183 14.87 -11.90 26.39
CA LEU A 183 14.69 -11.26 25.09
C LEU A 183 13.34 -10.56 24.96
N LYS A 184 12.26 -11.13 25.49
CA LYS A 184 10.94 -10.49 25.50
C LYS A 184 10.96 -9.14 26.21
N PHE A 185 11.59 -9.06 27.39
CA PHE A 185 11.68 -7.81 28.14
C PHE A 185 12.62 -6.81 27.50
N ILE A 186 13.74 -7.26 26.93
CA ILE A 186 14.65 -6.39 26.16
C ILE A 186 13.88 -5.71 25.01
N LEU A 187 13.12 -6.49 24.23
CA LEU A 187 12.33 -5.95 23.11
C LEU A 187 11.21 -5.02 23.59
N SER A 188 10.46 -5.40 24.62
CA SER A 188 9.35 -4.59 25.15
C SER A 188 9.80 -3.31 25.86
N ASN A 189 11.03 -3.25 26.38
CA ASN A 189 11.55 -2.06 27.07
C ASN A 189 12.08 -0.98 26.12
N ASP A 190 12.19 -1.25 24.81
CA ASP A 190 12.79 -0.33 23.83
C ASP A 190 12.19 1.09 23.88
N HIS A 191 10.87 1.20 23.92
CA HIS A 191 10.17 2.50 23.91
C HIS A 191 10.46 3.36 25.17
N ASN A 192 10.89 2.75 26.27
CA ASN A 192 11.23 3.44 27.53
C ASN A 192 12.67 3.97 27.55
N LEU A 193 13.44 3.75 26.49
CA LEU A 193 14.83 4.18 26.40
C LEU A 193 14.96 5.43 25.53
N TRP A 194 16.04 6.20 25.74
CA TRP A 194 16.44 7.28 24.85
C TRP A 194 17.26 6.75 23.66
N LYS A 195 17.37 7.58 22.61
CA LYS A 195 18.00 7.27 21.31
C LYS A 195 19.31 6.45 21.38
N SER A 196 20.32 6.90 22.13
CA SER A 196 21.60 6.17 22.24
C SER A 196 21.46 4.81 22.93
N ALA A 197 20.64 4.70 23.99
CA ALA A 197 20.43 3.45 24.70
C ALA A 197 19.72 2.42 23.80
N ARG A 198 18.67 2.82 23.07
CA ARG A 198 18.02 1.97 22.05
C ARG A 198 19.03 1.46 21.03
N THR A 199 19.81 2.39 20.46
CA THR A 199 20.83 2.05 19.46
C THR A 199 21.84 1.03 19.97
N SER A 200 22.24 1.12 21.25
CA SER A 200 23.19 0.18 21.86
C SER A 200 22.59 -1.22 22.03
N TRP A 201 21.34 -1.31 22.47
CA TRP A 201 20.61 -2.58 22.52
C TRP A 201 20.38 -3.19 21.14
N HIS A 202 19.98 -2.38 20.15
CA HIS A 202 19.79 -2.85 18.76
C HIS A 202 21.09 -3.42 18.21
N ARG A 203 22.23 -2.73 18.40
CA ARG A 203 23.54 -3.22 17.97
C ARG A 203 23.94 -4.51 18.68
N LEU A 204 23.64 -4.65 19.97
CA LEU A 204 23.88 -5.88 20.71
C LEU A 204 23.05 -7.04 20.14
N LEU A 205 21.75 -6.84 19.85
CA LEU A 205 20.88 -7.85 19.23
C LEU A 205 21.33 -8.21 17.81
N ILE A 206 21.73 -7.20 17.01
CA ILE A 206 22.25 -7.42 15.65
C ILE A 206 23.52 -8.27 15.69
N SER A 207 24.51 -7.88 16.49
CA SER A 207 25.77 -8.62 16.61
C SER A 207 25.64 -9.98 17.28
N GLY A 208 24.74 -10.11 18.26
CA GLY A 208 24.55 -11.33 19.05
C GLY A 208 23.64 -12.36 18.40
N MET A 209 22.60 -11.95 17.67
CA MET A 209 21.57 -12.86 17.16
C MET A 209 21.47 -12.93 15.64
N LEU A 210 21.78 -11.87 14.89
CA LEU A 210 21.53 -11.86 13.42
C LEU A 210 22.66 -12.49 12.60
N MET A 211 23.80 -12.80 13.22
CA MET A 211 24.94 -13.41 12.54
C MET A 211 24.71 -14.89 12.24
N ASP A 212 24.04 -15.62 13.15
CA ASP A 212 23.83 -17.07 13.04
C ASP A 212 22.36 -17.36 12.72
N TYR A 213 22.10 -18.33 11.84
CA TYR A 213 20.75 -18.59 11.31
C TYR A 213 19.73 -18.97 12.39
N ASP A 214 20.09 -19.89 13.30
CA ASP A 214 19.19 -20.38 14.35
C ASP A 214 18.85 -19.28 15.36
N ASN A 215 19.84 -18.46 15.74
CA ASN A 215 19.64 -17.32 16.64
C ASN A 215 18.73 -16.27 15.98
N LYS A 216 18.94 -16.00 14.69
CA LYS A 216 18.08 -15.09 13.90
C LYS A 216 16.65 -15.60 13.85
N LYS A 217 16.45 -16.88 13.59
CA LYS A 217 15.13 -17.51 13.57
C LYS A 217 14.44 -17.38 14.94
N LEU A 218 15.16 -17.61 16.03
CA LEU A 218 14.63 -17.45 17.39
C LEU A 218 14.21 -16.01 17.70
N LEU A 219 15.04 -15.03 17.31
CA LEU A 219 14.70 -13.61 17.43
C LEU A 219 13.45 -13.27 16.61
N ALA A 220 13.39 -13.75 15.35
CA ALA A 220 12.26 -13.50 14.47
C ALA A 220 10.93 -14.07 15.01
N ILE A 221 10.97 -15.27 15.59
CA ILE A 221 9.82 -15.90 16.27
C ILE A 221 9.37 -15.05 17.45
N THR A 222 10.30 -14.65 18.32
CA THR A 222 9.99 -13.87 19.54
C THR A 222 9.45 -12.49 19.17
N PHE A 223 10.09 -11.81 18.22
CA PHE A 223 9.65 -10.53 17.67
C PHE A 223 8.23 -10.64 17.09
N THR A 224 7.94 -11.66 16.28
CA THR A 224 6.61 -11.89 15.68
C THR A 224 5.53 -12.14 16.74
N LYS A 225 5.86 -12.81 17.84
CA LYS A 225 4.92 -13.02 18.97
C LYS A 225 4.59 -11.72 19.71
N LEU A 226 5.52 -10.77 19.75
CA LEU A 226 5.36 -9.47 20.42
C LEU A 226 4.98 -8.34 19.47
N TYR A 227 4.86 -8.62 18.16
CA TYR A 227 4.74 -7.60 17.13
C TYR A 227 3.62 -6.58 17.40
N ALA A 228 2.44 -7.06 17.81
CA ALA A 228 1.30 -6.20 18.10
C ALA A 228 1.61 -5.17 19.19
N SER A 229 2.18 -5.60 20.33
CA SER A 229 2.53 -4.70 21.42
C SER A 229 3.68 -3.75 21.03
N LEU A 230 4.72 -4.27 20.36
CA LEU A 230 5.85 -3.43 19.93
C LEU A 230 5.40 -2.34 18.95
N MET A 231 4.47 -2.67 18.04
CA MET A 231 3.94 -1.71 17.09
C MET A 231 2.98 -0.70 17.75
N GLN A 232 2.19 -1.13 18.74
CA GLN A 232 1.37 -0.22 19.55
C GLN A 232 2.22 0.77 20.34
N ASP A 233 3.30 0.30 20.96
CA ASP A 233 4.26 1.15 21.67
C ASP A 233 4.89 2.14 20.69
N PHE A 234 5.36 1.67 19.53
CA PHE A 234 5.89 2.54 18.48
C PHE A 234 4.86 3.57 18.01
N ILE A 235 3.60 3.22 17.78
CA ILE A 235 2.57 4.15 17.31
C ILE A 235 2.32 5.29 18.31
N ARG A 236 2.48 5.01 19.61
CA ARG A 236 2.32 5.99 20.71
C ARG A 236 3.61 6.77 21.02
N ASP A 237 4.76 6.23 20.62
CA ASP A 237 6.09 6.82 20.78
C ASP A 237 6.31 8.04 19.85
N ASP A 238 7.22 8.92 20.25
CA ASP A 238 7.60 10.14 19.55
C ASP A 238 8.81 9.93 18.63
N HIS A 239 9.66 8.94 18.90
CA HIS A 239 10.88 8.68 18.13
C HIS A 239 10.60 8.24 16.69
N TYR A 240 11.55 8.50 15.78
CA TYR A 240 11.50 8.01 14.39
C TYR A 240 11.57 6.48 14.32
N HIS A 241 10.99 5.92 13.25
CA HIS A 241 11.01 4.49 12.95
C HIS A 241 12.43 3.89 13.02
N SER A 242 13.44 4.58 12.50
CA SER A 242 14.83 4.12 12.48
C SER A 242 15.47 3.91 13.86
N PHE A 243 14.89 4.48 14.92
CA PHE A 243 15.35 4.31 16.31
C PHE A 243 14.44 3.41 17.13
N SER A 244 13.39 2.84 16.53
CA SER A 244 12.52 1.87 17.17
C SER A 244 12.95 0.45 16.85
N ILE A 245 12.80 -0.46 17.81
CA ILE A 245 13.03 -1.89 17.63
C ILE A 245 12.22 -2.49 16.49
N VAL A 246 11.07 -1.90 16.14
CA VAL A 246 10.22 -2.36 15.04
C VAL A 246 10.96 -2.29 13.70
N SER A 247 11.93 -1.37 13.54
CA SER A 247 12.76 -1.28 12.34
C SER A 247 13.61 -2.53 12.05
N LEU A 248 13.82 -3.42 13.03
CA LEU A 248 14.47 -4.71 12.80
C LEU A 248 13.65 -5.66 11.92
N SER A 249 12.37 -5.39 11.68
CA SER A 249 11.51 -6.18 10.80
C SER A 249 12.15 -6.44 9.43
N VAL A 250 12.84 -5.46 8.85
CA VAL A 250 13.53 -5.59 7.55
C VAL A 250 14.65 -6.64 7.60
N GLN A 251 15.30 -6.85 8.74
CA GLN A 251 16.38 -7.84 8.88
C GLN A 251 15.85 -9.24 9.20
N LEU A 252 14.62 -9.33 9.72
CA LEU A 252 13.98 -10.57 10.17
C LEU A 252 13.05 -11.17 9.11
N PHE A 253 12.23 -10.34 8.46
CA PHE A 253 11.18 -10.78 7.52
C PHE A 253 11.65 -10.88 6.07
N THR A 254 12.87 -10.45 5.75
CA THR A 254 13.43 -10.55 4.39
C THR A 254 14.17 -11.86 4.12
N VAL A 255 14.35 -12.72 5.12
CA VAL A 255 14.97 -14.05 4.94
C VAL A 255 13.87 -15.04 4.50
N PRO A 256 13.88 -15.58 3.25
CA PRO A 256 12.76 -16.35 2.71
C PRO A 256 12.34 -17.53 3.58
N THR A 257 13.31 -18.33 4.03
CA THR A 257 13.07 -19.51 4.86
C THR A 257 12.46 -19.17 6.22
N ILE A 258 12.87 -18.05 6.83
CA ILE A 258 12.30 -17.56 8.09
C ILE A 258 10.91 -16.97 7.83
N ALA A 259 10.73 -16.16 6.79
CA ALA A 259 9.44 -15.57 6.44
C ALA A 259 8.36 -16.64 6.23
N HIS A 260 8.66 -17.68 5.44
CA HIS A 260 7.77 -18.83 5.24
C HIS A 260 7.47 -19.55 6.55
N TYR A 261 8.49 -19.81 7.37
CA TYR A 261 8.31 -20.43 8.69
C TYR A 261 7.40 -19.60 9.61
N LEU A 262 7.54 -18.26 9.60
CA LEU A 262 6.74 -17.35 10.41
C LEU A 262 5.27 -17.30 9.96
N ILE A 263 4.99 -17.36 8.66
CA ILE A 263 3.62 -17.50 8.16
C ILE A 263 3.06 -18.86 8.58
N GLU A 264 3.83 -19.92 8.40
CA GLU A 264 3.43 -21.31 8.64
C GLU A 264 3.14 -21.60 10.12
N LYS A 265 4.07 -21.28 11.01
CA LYS A 265 4.03 -21.70 12.43
C LYS A 265 3.60 -20.59 13.38
N GLU A 266 3.82 -19.33 13.01
CA GLU A 266 3.58 -18.19 13.89
C GLU A 266 2.43 -17.29 13.42
N SER A 267 1.72 -17.66 12.33
CA SER A 267 0.62 -16.87 11.77
C SER A 267 0.98 -15.39 11.53
N ALA A 268 2.22 -15.14 11.10
CA ALA A 268 2.76 -13.77 10.99
C ALA A 268 1.90 -12.87 10.12
N PHE A 269 1.46 -13.34 8.94
CA PHE A 269 0.63 -12.55 8.03
C PHE A 269 -0.66 -12.07 8.72
N PHE A 270 -1.35 -12.96 9.44
CA PHE A 270 -2.54 -12.61 10.22
C PHE A 270 -2.22 -11.60 11.32
N LYS A 271 -1.19 -11.85 12.15
CA LYS A 271 -0.85 -10.99 13.29
C LYS A 271 -0.56 -9.56 12.83
N LEU A 272 0.30 -9.39 11.82
CA LEU A 272 0.66 -8.09 11.27
C LEU A 272 -0.58 -7.37 10.73
N LEU A 273 -1.35 -8.02 9.85
CA LEU A 273 -2.50 -7.37 9.23
C LEU A 273 -3.64 -7.09 10.21
N HIS A 274 -3.83 -7.95 11.21
CA HIS A 274 -4.77 -7.71 12.30
C HIS A 274 -4.36 -6.51 13.16
N THR A 275 -3.07 -6.35 13.48
CA THR A 275 -2.56 -5.15 14.16
C THR A 275 -2.80 -3.90 13.33
N TYR A 276 -2.53 -3.93 12.02
CA TYR A 276 -2.84 -2.80 11.13
C TYR A 276 -4.33 -2.45 11.15
N PHE A 277 -5.18 -3.48 11.07
CA PHE A 277 -6.62 -3.29 11.12
C PHE A 277 -7.05 -2.63 12.42
N SER A 278 -6.59 -3.14 13.57
CA SER A 278 -6.92 -2.61 14.90
C SER A 278 -6.50 -1.15 15.07
N GLU A 279 -5.26 -0.80 14.70
CA GLU A 279 -4.69 0.52 14.99
C GLU A 279 -5.09 1.60 13.96
N ALA A 280 -5.23 1.22 12.69
CA ALA A 280 -5.44 2.17 11.60
C ALA A 280 -6.87 2.19 11.02
N ILE A 281 -7.62 1.08 11.13
CA ILE A 281 -8.85 0.88 10.36
C ILE A 281 -10.10 0.82 11.25
N ASP A 282 -10.07 0.05 12.34
CA ASP A 282 -11.27 -0.32 13.11
C ASP A 282 -12.09 0.89 13.56
N LYS A 283 -11.42 1.96 14.02
CA LYS A 283 -12.05 3.22 14.44
C LYS A 283 -12.81 3.98 13.35
N TYR A 284 -12.61 3.63 12.08
CA TYR A 284 -13.26 4.25 10.92
C TYR A 284 -14.32 3.35 10.29
N VAL A 285 -14.53 2.13 10.79
CA VAL A 285 -15.56 1.23 10.29
C VAL A 285 -16.92 1.66 10.84
N LYS A 286 -17.81 2.13 9.98
CA LYS A 286 -19.20 2.48 10.30
C LYS A 286 -20.14 1.76 9.36
N ASN A 287 -21.17 1.10 9.88
CA ASN A 287 -22.15 0.35 9.08
C ASN A 287 -21.51 -0.63 8.07
N ARG A 288 -20.40 -1.29 8.45
CA ARG A 288 -19.61 -2.19 7.59
C ARG A 288 -19.00 -1.51 6.35
N GLN A 289 -18.71 -0.21 6.42
CA GLN A 289 -17.95 0.53 5.42
C GLN A 289 -16.93 1.45 6.11
N LEU A 290 -15.86 1.81 5.40
CA LEU A 290 -14.91 2.80 5.91
C LEU A 290 -15.42 4.22 5.68
N VAL A 291 -15.33 5.04 6.73
CA VAL A 291 -15.68 6.46 6.70
C VAL A 291 -14.57 7.24 7.42
N PHE A 292 -13.70 7.87 6.65
CA PHE A 292 -12.62 8.67 7.19
C PHE A 292 -13.08 10.08 7.58
N ILE A 293 -12.42 10.65 8.58
CA ILE A 293 -12.56 12.08 8.92
C ILE A 293 -11.48 12.88 8.20
N LYS A 294 -11.73 14.18 7.99
CA LYS A 294 -10.78 15.09 7.33
C LYS A 294 -9.38 14.99 7.94
N ASN A 295 -8.37 14.97 7.08
CA ASN A 295 -6.95 14.90 7.45
C ASN A 295 -6.53 13.61 8.19
N THR A 296 -7.29 12.51 8.08
CA THR A 296 -6.89 11.24 8.73
C THR A 296 -5.52 10.76 8.27
N SER A 297 -5.23 10.83 6.97
CA SER A 297 -3.94 10.45 6.38
C SER A 297 -2.74 11.21 6.98
N SER A 298 -2.96 12.42 7.50
CA SER A 298 -1.91 13.25 8.09
C SER A 298 -1.65 12.92 9.57
N MET A 299 -2.57 12.22 10.24
CA MET A 299 -2.47 11.84 11.65
C MET A 299 -1.30 10.87 11.87
N ASN A 300 -0.54 11.10 12.94
CA ASN A 300 0.63 10.28 13.29
C ASN A 300 0.28 8.80 13.44
N THR A 301 -0.86 8.45 14.04
CA THR A 301 -1.31 7.06 14.16
C THR A 301 -1.40 6.35 12.82
N PHE A 302 -2.01 6.98 11.81
CA PHE A 302 -2.20 6.38 10.48
C PHE A 302 -0.85 6.26 9.73
N LYS A 303 -0.02 7.30 9.80
CA LYS A 303 1.33 7.30 9.22
C LYS A 303 2.23 6.22 9.83
N ARG A 304 2.25 6.10 11.15
CA ARG A 304 3.08 5.13 11.87
C ARG A 304 2.58 3.70 11.68
N ALA A 305 1.27 3.47 11.71
CA ALA A 305 0.70 2.15 11.41
C ALA A 305 0.98 1.71 9.96
N SER A 306 1.21 2.63 9.02
CA SER A 306 1.55 2.29 7.63
C SER A 306 2.88 1.53 7.49
N TYR A 307 3.78 1.58 8.49
CA TYR A 307 5.00 0.73 8.50
C TYR A 307 4.66 -0.76 8.56
N ILE A 308 3.49 -1.15 9.11
CA ILE A 308 3.04 -2.55 9.10
C ILE A 308 2.86 -3.07 7.67
N LEU A 309 2.39 -2.22 6.75
CA LEU A 309 2.23 -2.60 5.34
C LEU A 309 3.60 -2.81 4.65
N ILE A 310 4.63 -2.09 5.11
CA ILE A 310 6.02 -2.29 4.66
C ILE A 310 6.56 -3.61 5.21
N ASP A 311 6.28 -3.94 6.48
CA ASP A 311 6.69 -5.21 7.08
C ASP A 311 6.02 -6.41 6.39
N LEU A 312 4.75 -6.28 6.03
CA LEU A 312 4.02 -7.26 5.23
C LEU A 312 4.63 -7.45 3.83
N LYS A 313 5.11 -6.38 3.21
CA LYS A 313 5.86 -6.46 1.95
C LYS A 313 7.10 -7.34 2.13
N TYR A 314 7.90 -7.13 3.17
CA TYR A 314 9.08 -7.96 3.42
C TYR A 314 8.69 -9.44 3.56
N LEU A 315 7.68 -9.72 4.38
CA LEU A 315 7.21 -11.08 4.66
C LEU A 315 6.73 -11.83 3.41
N LEU A 316 6.13 -11.13 2.45
CA LEU A 316 5.55 -11.71 1.22
C LEU A 316 6.41 -11.51 -0.03
N SER A 317 7.60 -10.93 0.08
CA SER A 317 8.46 -10.63 -1.08
C SER A 317 8.91 -11.89 -1.84
N PHE A 318 8.96 -13.05 -1.15
CA PHE A 318 9.45 -14.30 -1.73
C PHE A 318 8.34 -15.33 -1.79
N LYS A 319 7.89 -15.65 -3.00
CA LYS A 319 6.93 -16.74 -3.26
C LYS A 319 7.49 -18.08 -2.76
N PRO A 320 6.67 -18.96 -2.17
CA PRO A 320 7.13 -20.28 -1.74
C PRO A 320 7.29 -21.24 -2.92
N ASP A 321 8.43 -21.91 -3.01
CA ASP A 321 8.68 -22.95 -4.02
C ASP A 321 7.90 -24.24 -3.73
N LYS A 322 7.61 -24.49 -2.44
CA LYS A 322 6.88 -25.67 -1.96
C LYS A 322 5.83 -25.26 -0.95
N TRP A 323 4.61 -25.76 -1.13
CA TRP A 323 3.47 -25.47 -0.26
C TRP A 323 3.16 -26.64 0.68
N THR A 324 3.31 -26.41 2.00
CA THR A 324 2.81 -27.28 3.07
C THR A 324 1.37 -26.94 3.43
N ASN A 325 0.65 -27.84 4.11
CA ASN A 325 -0.74 -27.58 4.52
C ASN A 325 -0.83 -26.46 5.56
N GLU A 326 0.18 -26.39 6.43
CA GLU A 326 0.34 -25.37 7.45
C GLU A 326 0.62 -24.01 6.80
N LEU A 327 1.48 -23.95 5.77
CA LEU A 327 1.76 -22.70 5.06
C LEU A 327 0.53 -22.20 4.32
N ARG A 328 -0.22 -23.10 3.65
CA ARG A 328 -1.52 -22.76 3.03
C ARG A 328 -2.48 -22.19 4.06
N THR A 329 -2.57 -22.81 5.24
CA THR A 329 -3.46 -22.39 6.31
C THR A 329 -3.06 -21.03 6.88
N GLY A 330 -1.78 -20.83 7.20
CA GLY A 330 -1.24 -19.58 7.73
C GLY A 330 -1.39 -18.41 6.76
N PHE A 331 -1.12 -18.65 5.46
CA PHE A 331 -1.31 -17.65 4.41
C PHE A 331 -2.77 -17.27 4.24
N VAL A 332 -3.67 -18.26 4.10
CA VAL A 332 -5.11 -18.01 3.93
C VAL A 332 -5.70 -17.30 5.15
N HIS A 333 -5.24 -17.63 6.37
CA HIS A 333 -5.68 -16.97 7.60
C HIS A 333 -5.34 -15.47 7.61
N GLY A 334 -4.13 -15.08 7.18
CA GLY A 334 -3.80 -13.67 7.02
C GLY A 334 -4.60 -12.99 5.91
N LEU A 335 -4.79 -13.67 4.79
CA LEU A 335 -5.55 -13.17 3.64
C LEU A 335 -7.03 -12.94 3.97
N GLN A 336 -7.62 -13.69 4.91
CA GLN A 336 -8.96 -13.40 5.43
C GLN A 336 -9.06 -11.98 6.01
N GLN A 337 -8.04 -11.49 6.71
CA GLN A 337 -8.02 -10.12 7.22
C GLN A 337 -7.88 -9.10 6.10
N LEU A 338 -7.13 -9.42 5.04
CA LEU A 338 -7.03 -8.53 3.87
C LEU A 338 -8.37 -8.43 3.16
N ILE A 339 -9.03 -9.55 2.88
CA ILE A 339 -10.36 -9.57 2.26
C ILE A 339 -11.37 -8.82 3.12
N ARG A 340 -11.31 -8.95 4.45
CA ARG A 340 -12.14 -8.15 5.37
C ARG A 340 -11.90 -6.65 5.21
N LEU A 341 -10.64 -6.21 5.12
CA LEU A 341 -10.30 -4.81 4.85
C LEU A 341 -10.84 -4.34 3.49
N LEU A 342 -10.60 -5.10 2.41
CA LEU A 342 -11.09 -4.77 1.07
C LEU A 342 -12.62 -4.72 1.02
N LYS A 343 -13.30 -5.58 1.79
CA LYS A 343 -14.76 -5.59 1.93
C LYS A 343 -15.28 -4.29 2.56
N TYR A 344 -14.62 -3.76 3.58
CA TYR A 344 -15.02 -2.46 4.17
C TYR A 344 -14.65 -1.26 3.30
N MET A 345 -13.64 -1.38 2.45
CA MET A 345 -13.32 -0.38 1.43
C MET A 345 -14.29 -0.41 0.25
N GLN A 346 -15.02 -1.51 0.03
CA GLN A 346 -15.95 -1.66 -1.09
C GLN A 346 -17.13 -0.69 -0.94
N GLY A 347 -17.18 0.30 -1.82
CA GLY A 347 -18.24 1.32 -1.85
C GLY A 347 -18.03 2.48 -0.88
N MET A 348 -16.84 2.63 -0.27
CA MET A 348 -16.53 3.80 0.57
C MET A 348 -16.51 5.10 -0.26
N ASP A 349 -16.69 6.26 0.39
CA ASP A 349 -16.71 7.59 -0.24
C ASP A 349 -17.62 7.70 -1.47
N ALA A 350 -18.80 7.06 -1.41
CA ALA A 350 -19.78 7.12 -2.49
C ALA A 350 -20.33 8.55 -2.67
N ALA A 351 -20.40 8.98 -3.94
CA ALA A 351 -20.94 10.26 -4.34
C ALA A 351 -22.37 10.13 -4.88
N THR A 352 -23.23 11.06 -4.49
CA THR A 352 -24.59 11.22 -5.06
C THR A 352 -24.66 12.55 -5.79
N ARG A 353 -25.30 12.58 -6.97
CA ARG A 353 -25.42 13.77 -7.81
C ARG A 353 -26.16 14.89 -7.09
N GLN A 354 -25.62 16.11 -7.15
CA GLN A 354 -26.26 17.29 -6.57
C GLN A 354 -27.16 17.98 -7.60
N VAL A 355 -28.46 18.11 -7.30
CA VAL A 355 -29.49 18.70 -8.18
C VAL A 355 -29.96 20.08 -7.68
N GLY A 356 -29.66 20.43 -6.42
CA GLY A 356 -30.03 21.70 -5.77
C GLY A 356 -28.89 22.74 -5.74
N GLN A 357 -28.71 23.41 -4.60
CA GLN A 357 -27.59 24.34 -4.35
C GLN A 357 -26.23 23.60 -4.40
N HIS A 358 -25.15 24.35 -4.65
CA HIS A 358 -23.80 23.80 -4.67
C HIS A 358 -23.39 23.24 -3.31
N LEU A 359 -22.56 22.21 -3.28
CA LEU A 359 -22.08 21.60 -2.04
C LEU A 359 -21.20 22.60 -1.27
N GLU A 360 -21.66 23.09 -0.11
CA GLU A 360 -20.91 24.08 0.70
C GLU A 360 -19.65 23.49 1.37
N TYR A 361 -19.63 22.17 1.60
CA TYR A 361 -18.52 21.47 2.25
C TYR A 361 -18.01 20.31 1.40
N GLU A 362 -16.74 20.37 1.00
CA GLU A 362 -16.12 19.26 0.27
C GLU A 362 -15.99 18.00 1.14
N GLN A 363 -16.31 16.85 0.53
CA GLN A 363 -16.07 15.53 1.10
C GLN A 363 -14.56 15.28 1.24
N GLU A 364 -14.18 14.52 2.28
CA GLU A 364 -12.83 13.95 2.37
C GLU A 364 -12.69 12.88 1.29
N TRP A 365 -11.55 12.84 0.60
CA TRP A 365 -11.27 11.82 -0.42
C TRP A 365 -9.81 11.35 -0.40
N GLU A 366 -8.88 12.13 0.16
CA GLU A 366 -7.44 11.89 0.08
C GLU A 366 -7.01 10.64 0.87
N THR A 367 -7.63 10.38 2.01
CA THR A 367 -7.26 9.25 2.88
C THR A 367 -7.57 7.92 2.21
N ALA A 368 -8.71 7.80 1.52
CA ALA A 368 -9.06 6.61 0.77
C ALA A 368 -8.04 6.28 -0.33
N PHE A 369 -7.62 7.27 -1.12
CA PHE A 369 -6.57 7.06 -2.12
C PHE A 369 -5.20 6.79 -1.50
N THR A 370 -4.87 7.44 -0.39
CA THR A 370 -3.64 7.14 0.37
C THR A 370 -3.62 5.68 0.81
N LEU A 371 -4.74 5.17 1.32
CA LEU A 371 -4.88 3.76 1.70
C LEU A 371 -4.70 2.83 0.50
N HIS A 372 -5.34 3.12 -0.64
CA HIS A 372 -5.15 2.34 -1.87
C HIS A 372 -3.68 2.30 -2.30
N LEU A 373 -2.99 3.44 -2.33
CA LEU A 373 -1.57 3.52 -2.71
C LEU A 373 -0.70 2.68 -1.77
N LYS A 374 -0.96 2.73 -0.47
CA LYS A 374 -0.21 1.94 0.52
C LYS A 374 -0.49 0.43 0.43
N LEU A 375 -1.69 0.02 0.02
CA LEU A 375 -2.08 -1.39 -0.13
C LEU A 375 -1.70 -2.00 -1.49
N SER A 376 -1.51 -1.18 -2.54
CA SER A 376 -1.27 -1.61 -3.92
C SER A 376 -0.22 -2.73 -4.03
N HIS A 377 0.97 -2.51 -3.47
CA HIS A 377 2.05 -3.48 -3.54
C HIS A 377 1.74 -4.78 -2.78
N LEU A 378 1.10 -4.68 -1.61
CA LEU A 378 0.65 -5.84 -0.84
C LEU A 378 -0.36 -6.68 -1.63
N ILE A 379 -1.32 -6.04 -2.28
CA ILE A 379 -2.32 -6.70 -3.14
C ILE A 379 -1.62 -7.46 -4.27
N THR A 380 -0.68 -6.82 -4.97
CA THR A 380 0.10 -7.45 -6.04
C THR A 380 0.85 -8.69 -5.52
N LEU A 381 1.59 -8.58 -4.41
CA LEU A 381 2.31 -9.73 -3.83
C LEU A 381 1.37 -10.88 -3.45
N VAL A 382 0.22 -10.57 -2.84
CA VAL A 382 -0.78 -11.58 -2.48
C VAL A 382 -1.34 -12.28 -3.71
N LEU A 383 -1.68 -11.54 -4.77
CA LEU A 383 -2.16 -12.12 -6.02
C LEU A 383 -1.10 -13.03 -6.65
N GLU A 384 0.17 -12.63 -6.63
CA GLU A 384 1.27 -13.45 -7.11
C GLU A 384 1.44 -14.73 -6.28
N TRP A 385 1.31 -14.68 -4.95
CA TRP A 385 1.33 -15.86 -4.10
C TRP A 385 0.17 -16.80 -4.42
N CYS A 386 -1.05 -16.28 -4.52
CA CYS A 386 -2.24 -17.05 -4.92
C CYS A 386 -2.02 -17.75 -6.27
N ALA A 387 -1.34 -17.09 -7.22
CA ALA A 387 -1.06 -17.65 -8.54
C ALA A 387 -0.10 -18.85 -8.52
N THR A 388 0.61 -19.12 -7.42
CA THR A 388 1.58 -20.26 -7.35
C THR A 388 0.96 -21.58 -6.88
N ASP A 389 -0.22 -21.58 -6.25
CA ASP A 389 -0.84 -22.79 -5.72
C ASP A 389 -2.34 -22.87 -6.01
N ARG A 390 -2.71 -23.97 -6.67
CA ARG A 390 -4.08 -24.25 -7.11
C ARG A 390 -5.09 -24.27 -5.96
N ILE A 391 -4.72 -24.83 -4.81
CA ILE A 391 -5.63 -24.99 -3.67
C ILE A 391 -5.88 -23.62 -3.01
N VAL A 392 -4.81 -22.84 -2.81
CA VAL A 392 -4.90 -21.47 -2.28
C VAL A 392 -5.74 -20.61 -3.21
N LEU A 393 -5.43 -20.57 -4.51
CA LEU A 393 -6.19 -19.79 -5.50
C LEU A 393 -7.69 -20.07 -5.43
N GLY A 394 -8.07 -21.36 -5.47
CA GLY A 394 -9.47 -21.75 -5.43
C GLY A 394 -10.17 -21.43 -4.10
N LYS A 395 -9.48 -21.55 -2.97
CA LYS A 395 -10.04 -21.20 -1.66
C LYS A 395 -10.25 -19.69 -1.52
N VAL A 396 -9.27 -18.90 -1.95
CA VAL A 396 -9.32 -17.44 -1.90
C VAL A 396 -10.39 -16.90 -2.83
N PHE A 397 -10.52 -17.44 -4.04
CA PHE A 397 -11.58 -17.06 -4.97
C PHE A 397 -12.97 -17.25 -4.36
N ARG A 398 -13.26 -18.42 -3.75
CA ARG A 398 -14.54 -18.66 -3.07
C ARG A 398 -14.80 -17.68 -1.93
N MET A 399 -13.75 -17.32 -1.17
CA MET A 399 -13.86 -16.34 -0.09
C MET A 399 -14.20 -14.93 -0.61
N VAL A 400 -13.62 -14.54 -1.75
CA VAL A 400 -13.92 -13.25 -2.40
C VAL A 400 -15.34 -13.26 -2.95
N MET A 401 -15.76 -14.31 -3.65
CA MET A 401 -17.12 -14.47 -4.17
C MET A 401 -18.17 -14.41 -3.06
N SER A 402 -17.96 -15.14 -1.96
CA SER A 402 -18.82 -15.06 -0.77
C SER A 402 -18.82 -13.66 -0.14
N SER A 403 -17.66 -12.99 -0.09
CA SER A 403 -17.58 -11.62 0.44
C SER A 403 -18.31 -10.61 -0.44
N LEU A 404 -18.35 -10.83 -1.77
CA LEU A 404 -19.14 -10.03 -2.71
C LEU A 404 -20.64 -10.30 -2.53
N SER A 405 -21.07 -11.57 -2.37
CA SER A 405 -22.45 -11.93 -2.01
C SER A 405 -22.91 -11.32 -0.69
N ASP A 406 -22.01 -11.04 0.25
CA ASP A 406 -22.39 -10.42 1.52
C ASP A 406 -22.44 -8.89 1.46
N THR A 407 -21.80 -8.29 0.44
CA THR A 407 -21.66 -6.84 0.35
C THR A 407 -22.88 -6.24 -0.33
N LYS A 408 -23.75 -5.60 0.48
CA LYS A 408 -24.91 -4.84 0.01
C LYS A 408 -24.47 -3.53 -0.63
N PHE A 409 -24.01 -3.57 -1.88
CA PHE A 409 -23.64 -2.38 -2.64
C PHE A 409 -23.99 -2.54 -4.12
N ILE A 410 -24.78 -1.60 -4.65
CA ILE A 410 -25.25 -1.52 -6.03
C ILE A 410 -26.01 -2.76 -6.51
N ALA A 411 -25.33 -3.87 -6.81
CA ALA A 411 -25.92 -5.05 -7.45
C ALA A 411 -27.09 -5.65 -6.64
N GLN A 412 -26.93 -5.76 -5.32
CA GLN A 412 -27.98 -6.30 -4.44
C GLN A 412 -29.12 -5.33 -4.15
N GLU A 413 -28.89 -4.03 -4.37
CA GLU A 413 -29.92 -3.00 -4.21
C GLU A 413 -30.57 -2.62 -5.54
N SER A 414 -30.21 -3.31 -6.62
CA SER A 414 -30.73 -3.07 -7.96
C SER A 414 -31.94 -3.94 -8.19
N GLU A 415 -32.99 -3.33 -8.73
CA GLU A 415 -34.12 -4.10 -9.25
C GLU A 415 -33.73 -4.76 -10.57
N THR A 416 -34.37 -5.87 -10.89
CA THR A 416 -34.14 -6.58 -12.15
C THR A 416 -35.30 -6.30 -13.09
N VAL A 417 -35.00 -5.71 -14.24
CA VAL A 417 -36.00 -5.32 -15.26
C VAL A 417 -35.58 -5.88 -16.60
N VAL A 418 -36.52 -6.55 -17.28
CA VAL A 418 -36.29 -7.01 -18.65
C VAL A 418 -36.27 -5.80 -19.58
N ARG A 419 -35.18 -5.65 -20.33
CA ARG A 419 -35.00 -4.63 -21.36
C ARG A 419 -34.89 -5.31 -22.71
N THR A 420 -35.52 -4.72 -23.71
CA THR A 420 -35.51 -5.22 -25.09
C THR A 420 -34.90 -4.15 -25.98
N VAL A 421 -34.00 -4.56 -26.87
CA VAL A 421 -33.39 -3.72 -27.89
C VAL A 421 -33.39 -4.53 -29.19
N GLY A 422 -34.07 -4.03 -30.22
CA GLY A 422 -34.32 -4.81 -31.44
C GLY A 422 -35.03 -6.14 -31.11
N GLU A 423 -34.46 -7.26 -31.55
CA GLU A 423 -34.99 -8.61 -31.33
C GLU A 423 -34.40 -9.31 -30.08
N HIS A 424 -33.57 -8.61 -29.29
CA HIS A 424 -32.86 -9.19 -28.16
C HIS A 424 -33.36 -8.63 -26.83
N SER A 425 -33.48 -9.49 -25.82
CA SER A 425 -33.88 -9.11 -24.45
C SER A 425 -32.89 -9.60 -23.40
N ALA A 426 -32.67 -8.77 -22.38
CA ALA A 426 -31.81 -9.08 -21.24
C ALA A 426 -32.46 -8.66 -19.93
N SER A 427 -32.24 -9.45 -18.88
CA SER A 427 -32.71 -9.19 -17.53
C SER A 427 -31.74 -8.25 -16.82
N CYS A 428 -31.93 -6.94 -16.98
CA CYS A 428 -30.97 -5.93 -16.58
C CYS A 428 -31.13 -5.49 -15.13
N LEU A 429 -30.02 -5.27 -14.44
CA LEU A 429 -30.00 -4.59 -13.14
C LEU A 429 -30.20 -3.08 -13.36
N THR A 430 -31.22 -2.53 -12.69
CA THR A 430 -31.56 -1.11 -12.77
C THR A 430 -31.11 -0.40 -11.49
N TYR A 431 -29.89 0.14 -11.54
CA TYR A 431 -29.37 1.12 -10.60
C TYR A 431 -29.25 2.48 -11.29
N ASP A 432 -29.99 3.48 -10.83
CA ASP A 432 -29.93 4.82 -11.41
C ASP A 432 -28.75 5.63 -10.86
N VAL A 433 -27.69 5.71 -11.66
CA VAL A 433 -26.46 6.46 -11.34
C VAL A 433 -26.74 7.94 -11.06
N LEU A 434 -27.76 8.55 -11.69
CA LEU A 434 -28.04 9.98 -11.51
C LEU A 434 -28.71 10.32 -10.18
N SER A 435 -29.28 9.35 -9.47
CA SER A 435 -30.05 9.58 -8.24
C SER A 435 -29.51 8.82 -7.04
N ARG A 436 -28.70 7.78 -7.24
CA ARG A 436 -28.21 6.89 -6.19
C ARG A 436 -26.69 7.02 -5.99
N PRO A 437 -26.15 6.65 -4.81
CA PRO A 437 -24.73 6.76 -4.50
C PRO A 437 -23.85 5.85 -5.37
N VAL A 438 -22.77 6.38 -5.94
CA VAL A 438 -21.79 5.59 -6.70
C VAL A 438 -20.39 5.89 -6.20
N SER A 439 -19.55 4.85 -6.09
CA SER A 439 -18.18 4.97 -5.61
C SER A 439 -17.19 4.42 -6.64
N VAL A 440 -16.01 5.04 -6.72
CA VAL A 440 -14.86 4.53 -7.48
C VAL A 440 -14.00 3.55 -6.68
N HIS A 441 -14.34 3.30 -5.40
CA HIS A 441 -13.60 2.42 -4.51
C HIS A 441 -14.21 1.00 -4.53
N LEU A 442 -13.73 0.16 -5.45
CA LEU A 442 -14.22 -1.22 -5.65
C LEU A 442 -13.12 -2.30 -5.44
N PRO A 443 -12.27 -2.21 -4.39
CA PRO A 443 -11.09 -3.06 -4.29
C PRO A 443 -11.38 -4.56 -4.17
N LEU A 444 -12.52 -4.97 -3.58
CA LEU A 444 -12.86 -6.38 -3.48
C LEU A 444 -13.20 -6.97 -4.85
N THR A 445 -13.98 -6.24 -5.66
CA THR A 445 -14.27 -6.61 -7.05
C THR A 445 -13.00 -6.61 -7.89
N ARG A 446 -12.09 -5.66 -7.68
CA ARG A 446 -10.83 -5.58 -8.44
C ARG A 446 -9.83 -6.68 -8.07
N PHE A 447 -9.83 -7.10 -6.81
CA PHE A 447 -9.06 -8.24 -6.34
C PHE A 447 -9.52 -9.54 -7.01
N LEU A 448 -10.83 -9.72 -7.22
CA LEU A 448 -11.38 -10.81 -8.02
C LEU A 448 -10.81 -10.83 -9.45
N ALA A 449 -10.71 -9.66 -10.09
CA ALA A 449 -10.13 -9.53 -11.43
C ALA A 449 -8.68 -10.03 -11.47
N GLY A 450 -7.88 -9.66 -10.47
CA GLY A 450 -6.51 -10.14 -10.31
C GLY A 450 -6.42 -11.67 -10.20
N LEU A 451 -7.27 -12.29 -9.37
CA LEU A 451 -7.31 -13.75 -9.23
C LEU A 451 -7.73 -14.44 -10.53
N TYR A 452 -8.71 -13.89 -11.24
CA TYR A 452 -9.25 -14.51 -12.46
C TYR A 452 -8.21 -14.55 -13.60
N THR A 453 -7.33 -13.56 -13.71
CA THR A 453 -6.29 -13.53 -14.75
C THR A 453 -5.28 -14.69 -14.69
N VAL A 454 -5.20 -15.42 -13.58
CA VAL A 454 -4.29 -16.57 -13.42
C VAL A 454 -5.01 -17.92 -13.43
N PHE A 455 -6.32 -17.95 -13.63
CA PHE A 455 -7.14 -19.18 -13.59
C PHE A 455 -6.69 -20.22 -14.63
N GLU A 456 -6.39 -19.79 -15.85
CA GLU A 456 -6.00 -20.70 -16.93
C GLU A 456 -4.72 -21.48 -16.61
N ARG A 457 -3.82 -20.91 -15.79
CA ARG A 457 -2.58 -21.59 -15.36
C ARG A 457 -2.84 -22.81 -14.46
N HIS A 458 -4.04 -22.91 -13.89
CA HIS A 458 -4.46 -23.95 -12.95
C HIS A 458 -5.71 -24.72 -13.41
N ASP A 459 -6.04 -24.63 -14.70
CA ASP A 459 -7.19 -25.26 -15.33
C ASP A 459 -8.52 -24.92 -14.62
N PHE A 460 -8.64 -23.69 -14.16
CA PHE A 460 -9.87 -23.18 -13.55
C PHE A 460 -10.70 -22.39 -14.56
N THR A 461 -12.02 -22.56 -14.47
CA THR A 461 -13.02 -21.75 -15.16
C THR A 461 -13.94 -21.10 -14.14
N PHE A 462 -14.76 -20.13 -14.56
CA PHE A 462 -15.79 -19.57 -13.70
C PHE A 462 -16.74 -20.67 -13.16
N ASP A 463 -17.20 -21.55 -14.04
CA ASP A 463 -18.12 -22.66 -13.72
C ASP A 463 -17.53 -23.68 -12.72
N THR A 464 -16.20 -23.78 -12.63
CA THR A 464 -15.52 -24.65 -11.64
C THR A 464 -15.93 -24.29 -10.21
N PHE A 465 -16.26 -23.02 -9.95
CA PHE A 465 -16.57 -22.50 -8.62
C PHE A 465 -18.05 -22.15 -8.42
N THR A 466 -18.84 -22.09 -9.49
CA THR A 466 -20.26 -21.74 -9.44
C THR A 466 -21.22 -22.88 -9.83
N PRO A 467 -21.05 -24.14 -9.37
CA PRO A 467 -21.97 -25.22 -9.74
C PRO A 467 -23.39 -25.06 -9.14
N ASN A 468 -23.56 -24.22 -8.10
CA ASN A 468 -24.87 -23.82 -7.54
C ASN A 468 -24.97 -22.28 -7.53
N THR A 469 -25.74 -21.72 -8.46
CA THR A 469 -25.85 -20.27 -8.72
C THR A 469 -26.53 -19.44 -7.63
N ALA A 470 -27.05 -20.03 -6.56
CA ALA A 470 -27.81 -19.30 -5.55
C ALA A 470 -26.94 -18.52 -4.54
N ASP A 471 -25.72 -19.00 -4.25
CA ASP A 471 -24.89 -18.46 -3.15
C ASP A 471 -23.81 -17.45 -3.62
N TYR A 472 -23.59 -17.34 -4.94
CA TYR A 472 -22.54 -16.51 -5.53
C TYR A 472 -23.10 -15.50 -6.53
N PRO A 473 -22.47 -14.31 -6.67
CA PRO A 473 -22.96 -13.30 -7.59
C PRO A 473 -22.84 -13.78 -9.04
N THR A 474 -23.86 -13.48 -9.85
CA THR A 474 -23.81 -13.75 -11.29
C THR A 474 -22.81 -12.82 -11.99
N PRO A 475 -22.34 -13.14 -13.20
CA PRO A 475 -21.49 -12.24 -13.97
C PRO A 475 -22.06 -10.82 -14.11
N GLU A 476 -23.38 -10.70 -14.31
CA GLU A 476 -24.09 -9.42 -14.38
C GLU A 476 -23.98 -8.65 -13.05
N GLN A 477 -24.13 -9.33 -11.92
CA GLN A 477 -23.98 -8.72 -10.59
C GLN A 477 -22.53 -8.33 -10.29
N ILE A 478 -21.54 -9.06 -10.80
CA ILE A 478 -20.11 -8.74 -10.65
C ILE A 478 -19.74 -7.46 -11.41
N ILE A 479 -20.21 -7.30 -12.65
CA ILE A 479 -19.86 -6.13 -13.46
C ILE A 479 -20.62 -4.87 -13.05
N GLU A 480 -21.80 -4.99 -12.46
CA GLU A 480 -22.71 -3.87 -12.22
C GLU A 480 -22.10 -2.70 -11.42
N PRO A 481 -21.38 -2.91 -10.29
CA PRO A 481 -20.74 -1.81 -9.58
C PRO A 481 -19.69 -1.07 -10.41
N VAL A 482 -18.91 -1.81 -11.20
CA VAL A 482 -17.89 -1.25 -12.10
C VAL A 482 -18.56 -0.46 -13.23
N LEU A 483 -19.63 -1.01 -13.80
CA LEU A 483 -20.40 -0.36 -14.86
C LEU A 483 -21.02 0.95 -14.34
N CYS A 484 -21.56 0.97 -13.12
CA CYS A 484 -22.03 2.19 -12.47
C CYS A 484 -20.92 3.24 -12.30
N ALA A 485 -19.72 2.85 -11.85
CA ALA A 485 -18.59 3.78 -11.70
C ALA A 485 -18.15 4.35 -13.06
N ARG A 486 -18.09 3.51 -14.10
CA ARG A 486 -17.79 3.93 -15.48
C ARG A 486 -18.85 4.88 -16.04
N THR A 487 -20.13 4.57 -15.86
CA THR A 487 -21.23 5.44 -16.28
C THR A 487 -21.24 6.75 -15.52
N MET A 488 -20.96 6.78 -14.22
CA MET A 488 -20.81 8.01 -13.45
C MET A 488 -19.72 8.90 -14.06
N MET A 489 -18.56 8.32 -14.39
CA MET A 489 -17.47 9.04 -15.04
C MET A 489 -17.89 9.62 -16.40
N SER A 490 -18.57 8.83 -17.24
CA SER A 490 -19.09 9.33 -18.53
C SER A 490 -20.13 10.44 -18.37
N GLN A 491 -21.03 10.34 -17.37
CA GLN A 491 -21.98 11.40 -17.03
C GLN A 491 -21.31 12.68 -16.52
N VAL A 492 -20.20 12.56 -15.78
CA VAL A 492 -19.38 13.71 -15.35
C VAL A 492 -18.78 14.41 -16.57
N HIS A 493 -18.22 13.65 -17.54
CA HIS A 493 -17.72 14.22 -18.80
C HIS A 493 -18.82 14.87 -19.64
N ALA A 494 -20.05 14.32 -19.64
CA ALA A 494 -21.21 14.94 -20.28
C ALA A 494 -21.66 16.26 -19.62
N GLY A 495 -21.16 16.54 -18.39
CA GLY A 495 -21.48 17.73 -17.62
C GLY A 495 -22.71 17.58 -16.71
N MET A 496 -23.17 16.35 -16.46
CA MET A 496 -24.37 16.09 -15.67
C MET A 496 -24.14 16.28 -14.15
N TRP A 497 -22.88 16.24 -13.71
CA TRP A 497 -22.45 16.28 -12.30
C TRP A 497 -21.71 17.58 -11.90
N ARG A 498 -21.89 18.67 -12.66
CA ARG A 498 -21.17 19.96 -12.47
C ARG A 498 -21.30 20.58 -11.07
N ARG A 499 -22.29 20.18 -10.28
CA ARG A 499 -22.57 20.73 -8.93
C ARG A 499 -21.93 19.96 -7.77
N ASN A 500 -21.22 18.86 -8.04
CA ASN A 500 -20.64 17.99 -7.03
C ASN A 500 -19.30 18.49 -6.44
N GLY A 501 -18.78 19.64 -6.88
CA GLY A 501 -17.55 20.24 -6.36
C GLY A 501 -16.27 19.57 -6.85
N TYR A 502 -15.11 20.04 -6.37
CA TYR A 502 -13.80 19.52 -6.81
C TYR A 502 -13.47 18.15 -6.24
N ALA A 503 -14.03 17.77 -5.08
CA ALA A 503 -13.80 16.46 -4.48
C ALA A 503 -14.07 15.31 -5.46
N LEU A 504 -15.23 15.31 -6.13
CA LEU A 504 -15.55 14.28 -7.14
C LEU A 504 -14.58 14.33 -8.34
N ILE A 505 -14.25 15.52 -8.82
CA ILE A 505 -13.31 15.69 -9.95
C ILE A 505 -11.93 15.13 -9.57
N ASN A 506 -11.46 15.40 -8.35
CA ASN A 506 -10.19 14.91 -7.84
C ASN A 506 -10.20 13.37 -7.68
N GLN A 507 -11.28 12.79 -7.15
CA GLN A 507 -11.42 11.33 -7.10
C GLN A 507 -11.30 10.70 -8.49
N LEU A 508 -11.98 11.28 -9.48
CA LEU A 508 -11.96 10.79 -10.86
C LEU A 508 -10.61 11.01 -11.56
N PHE A 509 -9.90 12.08 -11.21
CA PHE A 509 -8.52 12.30 -11.64
C PHE A 509 -7.60 11.20 -11.09
N PHE A 510 -7.63 10.94 -9.78
CA PHE A 510 -6.79 9.91 -9.17
C PHE A 510 -7.15 8.50 -9.63
N TYR A 511 -8.43 8.21 -9.87
CA TYR A 511 -8.89 6.95 -10.47
C TYR A 511 -8.20 6.63 -11.81
N ARG A 512 -7.90 7.65 -12.62
CA ARG A 512 -7.20 7.52 -13.92
C ARG A 512 -5.69 7.76 -13.83
N ASN A 513 -5.21 8.29 -12.71
CA ASN A 513 -3.81 8.68 -12.55
C ASN A 513 -2.90 7.45 -12.57
N VAL A 514 -1.72 7.57 -13.17
CA VAL A 514 -0.72 6.49 -13.30
C VAL A 514 -0.42 5.77 -11.98
N LYS A 515 -0.47 6.47 -10.85
CA LYS A 515 -0.18 5.90 -9.53
C LYS A 515 -1.23 4.90 -9.05
N CYS A 516 -2.49 5.08 -9.44
CA CYS A 516 -3.62 4.26 -8.96
C CYS A 516 -4.28 3.43 -10.06
N ARG A 517 -4.18 3.85 -11.33
CA ARG A 517 -4.95 3.28 -12.45
C ARG A 517 -4.80 1.77 -12.56
N TYR A 518 -3.59 1.25 -12.30
CA TYR A 518 -3.30 -0.19 -12.37
C TYR A 518 -4.16 -1.04 -11.42
N GLU A 519 -4.39 -0.56 -10.19
CA GLU A 519 -5.24 -1.25 -9.20
C GLU A 519 -6.68 -0.73 -9.19
N MET A 520 -7.03 0.15 -10.13
CA MET A 520 -8.36 0.77 -10.23
C MET A 520 -8.94 0.59 -11.64
N LEU A 521 -8.73 1.56 -12.53
CA LEU A 521 -9.26 1.56 -13.89
C LEU A 521 -8.93 0.26 -14.66
N ASP A 522 -7.69 -0.21 -14.61
CA ASP A 522 -7.27 -1.40 -15.38
C ASP A 522 -8.04 -2.64 -14.91
N ARG A 523 -8.16 -2.81 -13.58
CA ARG A 523 -8.92 -3.92 -12.99
C ARG A 523 -10.42 -3.81 -13.26
N ASP A 524 -10.96 -2.60 -13.36
CA ASP A 524 -12.34 -2.36 -13.78
C ASP A 524 -12.57 -2.83 -15.23
N ILE A 525 -11.64 -2.51 -16.15
CA ILE A 525 -11.71 -3.00 -17.53
C ILE A 525 -11.62 -4.53 -17.56
N VAL A 526 -10.73 -5.15 -16.78
CA VAL A 526 -10.65 -6.62 -16.69
C VAL A 526 -11.97 -7.21 -16.19
N ILE A 527 -12.64 -6.60 -15.20
CA ILE A 527 -13.96 -7.08 -14.72
C ILE A 527 -15.02 -7.01 -15.81
N LEU A 528 -15.05 -5.92 -16.58
CA LEU A 528 -15.97 -5.80 -17.71
C LEU A 528 -15.67 -6.82 -18.81
N GLN A 529 -14.39 -7.11 -19.07
CA GLN A 529 -13.96 -8.17 -19.99
C GLN A 529 -14.33 -9.57 -19.50
N ILE A 530 -14.24 -9.83 -18.19
CA ILE A 530 -14.74 -11.07 -17.59
C ILE A 530 -16.25 -11.19 -17.85
N GLY A 531 -17.02 -10.13 -17.60
CA GLY A 531 -18.44 -10.09 -17.95
C GLY A 531 -18.70 -10.36 -19.44
N ALA A 532 -17.96 -9.71 -20.33
CA ALA A 532 -18.09 -9.89 -21.78
C ALA A 532 -17.74 -11.32 -22.24
N SER A 533 -16.87 -12.03 -21.52
CA SER A 533 -16.53 -13.44 -21.80
C SER A 533 -17.58 -14.43 -21.29
N LEU A 534 -18.32 -14.07 -20.24
CA LEU A 534 -19.25 -14.97 -19.54
C LEU A 534 -20.73 -14.75 -19.93
N ILE A 535 -21.09 -13.51 -20.28
CA ILE A 535 -22.45 -13.11 -20.67
C ILE A 535 -22.59 -13.22 -22.19
N GLU A 536 -23.77 -13.61 -22.67
CA GLU A 536 -24.05 -13.62 -24.11
C GLU A 536 -23.93 -12.21 -24.69
N ALA A 537 -23.33 -12.08 -25.89
CA ALA A 537 -22.88 -10.80 -26.43
C ALA A 537 -24.00 -9.76 -26.56
N ASN A 538 -25.17 -10.15 -27.08
CA ASN A 538 -26.31 -9.24 -27.20
C ASN A 538 -26.82 -8.81 -25.83
N LYS A 539 -26.97 -9.74 -24.88
CA LYS A 539 -27.33 -9.42 -23.49
C LYS A 539 -26.35 -8.44 -22.87
N TYR A 540 -25.04 -8.67 -23.02
CA TYR A 540 -24.00 -7.79 -22.49
C TYR A 540 -24.17 -6.36 -23.03
N ILE A 541 -24.37 -6.20 -24.34
CA ILE A 541 -24.60 -4.89 -24.96
C ILE A 541 -25.88 -4.24 -24.40
N VAL A 542 -26.97 -5.00 -24.23
CA VAL A 542 -28.23 -4.49 -23.64
C VAL A 542 -28.00 -4.03 -22.20
N HIS A 543 -27.20 -4.73 -21.39
CA HIS A 543 -26.84 -4.29 -20.04
C HIS A 543 -26.11 -2.94 -20.05
N VAL A 544 -25.12 -2.77 -20.93
CA VAL A 544 -24.36 -1.52 -21.04
C VAL A 544 -25.25 -0.39 -21.54
N LEU A 545 -26.06 -0.61 -22.59
CA LEU A 545 -27.02 0.39 -23.10
C LEU A 545 -28.04 0.82 -22.04
N ASN A 546 -28.58 -0.14 -21.28
CA ASN A 546 -29.49 0.13 -20.17
C ASN A 546 -28.82 1.02 -19.12
N LYS A 547 -27.57 0.73 -18.74
CA LYS A 547 -26.86 1.53 -17.73
C LYS A 547 -26.60 2.96 -18.20
N TYR A 548 -26.20 3.14 -19.45
CA TYR A 548 -25.99 4.46 -20.05
C TYR A 548 -27.30 5.20 -20.37
N LYS A 549 -28.47 4.56 -20.16
CA LYS A 549 -29.81 5.07 -20.50
C LYS A 549 -29.96 5.44 -21.98
N LEU A 550 -29.34 4.65 -22.88
CA LEU A 550 -29.33 4.89 -24.33
C LEU A 550 -30.38 4.07 -25.10
N ILE A 551 -31.12 3.18 -24.43
CA ILE A 551 -32.16 2.36 -25.08
C ILE A 551 -33.23 3.25 -25.72
N GLU A 552 -33.78 4.22 -24.97
CA GLU A 552 -34.79 5.13 -25.51
C GLU A 552 -34.26 6.04 -26.63
N TRP A 553 -32.95 6.34 -26.62
CA TRP A 553 -32.33 7.11 -27.69
C TRP A 553 -32.28 6.29 -28.99
N LEU A 554 -31.93 5.01 -28.88
CA LEU A 554 -31.88 4.09 -30.03
C LEU A 554 -33.27 3.82 -30.63
N ASP A 555 -34.31 3.72 -29.78
CA ASP A 555 -35.70 3.50 -30.25
C ASP A 555 -36.29 4.74 -30.98
N LYS A 556 -35.77 5.94 -30.69
CA LYS A 556 -36.26 7.21 -31.27
C LYS A 556 -35.79 7.46 -32.71
N ASP A 557 -34.95 6.60 -33.28
CA ASP A 557 -34.53 6.67 -34.69
C ASP A 557 -35.59 6.11 -35.68
N VAL A 558 -36.75 5.64 -35.21
CA VAL A 558 -37.80 5.07 -36.09
C VAL A 558 -38.86 6.08 -36.55
N GLN A 559 -38.96 7.29 -35.97
CA GLN A 559 -39.88 8.32 -36.49
C GLN A 559 -39.28 9.73 -36.48
N GLU A 560 -39.14 10.27 -37.68
CA GLU A 560 -38.85 11.68 -37.98
C GLU A 560 -39.66 12.61 -37.07
N ARG A 561 -39.00 13.30 -36.13
CA ARG A 561 -39.60 14.51 -35.55
C ARG A 561 -39.55 15.61 -36.61
N PRO A 562 -40.69 16.21 -37.01
CA PRO A 562 -40.67 17.45 -37.76
C PRO A 562 -39.95 18.50 -36.92
N ARG A 563 -38.95 19.17 -37.50
CA ARG A 563 -38.32 20.35 -36.92
C ARG A 563 -39.37 21.48 -36.86
N SER A 564 -40.21 21.50 -35.83
CA SER A 564 -41.00 22.68 -35.49
C SER A 564 -40.28 23.42 -34.35
N ALA A 565 -39.88 24.64 -34.69
CA ALA A 565 -39.19 25.59 -33.84
C ALA A 565 -40.00 25.91 -32.58
N GLU A 566 -39.36 25.75 -31.42
CA GLU A 566 -39.46 26.57 -30.20
C GLU A 566 -38.63 25.87 -29.10
N ALA A 567 -37.31 25.78 -29.35
CA ALA A 567 -36.36 25.22 -28.42
C ALA A 567 -36.13 26.21 -27.26
N SER A 568 -36.82 25.96 -26.15
CA SER A 568 -36.30 26.36 -24.84
C SER A 568 -35.00 25.57 -24.61
N GLY A 569 -33.93 26.22 -24.14
CA GLY A 569 -32.55 25.71 -24.12
C GLY A 569 -32.27 24.41 -23.33
N GLY A 570 -33.29 23.67 -22.88
CA GLY A 570 -33.17 22.34 -22.28
C GLY A 570 -32.98 21.20 -23.29
N ASP A 571 -33.52 21.32 -24.51
CA ASP A 571 -33.41 20.26 -25.53
C ASP A 571 -31.99 20.16 -26.14
N ASP A 572 -31.33 21.30 -26.38
CA ASP A 572 -29.96 21.33 -26.92
C ASP A 572 -28.93 20.75 -25.94
N ASP A 573 -29.09 21.04 -24.65
CA ASP A 573 -28.20 20.52 -23.60
C ASP A 573 -28.40 19.02 -23.37
N TYR A 574 -29.63 18.52 -23.52
CA TYR A 574 -29.94 17.10 -23.50
C TYR A 574 -29.31 16.37 -24.69
N ILE A 575 -29.50 16.88 -25.91
CA ILE A 575 -28.90 16.29 -27.13
C ILE A 575 -27.37 16.23 -27.01
N ARG A 576 -26.74 17.31 -26.53
CA ARG A 576 -25.29 17.35 -26.29
C ARG A 576 -24.85 16.31 -25.26
N GLN A 577 -25.57 16.18 -24.14
CA GLN A 577 -25.25 15.18 -23.11
C GLN A 577 -25.38 13.76 -23.63
N VAL A 578 -26.46 13.46 -24.35
CA VAL A 578 -26.69 12.15 -24.98
C VAL A 578 -25.60 11.84 -26.01
N GLY A 579 -25.22 12.81 -26.85
CA GLY A 579 -24.11 12.64 -27.80
C GLY A 579 -22.79 12.24 -27.12
N VAL A 580 -22.44 12.90 -26.00
CA VAL A 580 -21.25 12.52 -25.21
C VAL A 580 -21.42 11.13 -24.59
N LEU A 581 -22.60 10.76 -24.09
CA LEU A 581 -22.83 9.42 -23.54
C LEU A 581 -22.73 8.32 -24.60
N VAL A 582 -23.16 8.58 -25.84
CA VAL A 582 -23.00 7.67 -26.98
C VAL A 582 -21.51 7.50 -27.31
N GLU A 583 -20.75 8.60 -27.38
CA GLU A 583 -19.29 8.55 -27.60
C GLU A 583 -18.59 7.71 -26.52
N GLU A 584 -18.90 7.98 -25.26
CA GLU A 584 -18.32 7.27 -24.11
C GLU A 584 -18.73 5.79 -24.06
N PHE A 585 -19.95 5.47 -24.45
CA PHE A 585 -20.43 4.09 -24.59
C PHE A 585 -19.64 3.33 -25.66
N LEU A 586 -19.47 3.93 -26.84
CA LEU A 586 -18.71 3.33 -27.93
C LEU A 586 -17.22 3.19 -27.57
N GLU A 587 -16.65 4.20 -26.92
CA GLU A 587 -15.27 4.14 -26.43
C GLU A 587 -15.09 3.02 -25.40
N LEU A 588 -16.04 2.83 -24.48
CA LEU A 588 -16.01 1.71 -23.53
C LEU A 588 -16.01 0.36 -24.25
N LEU A 589 -16.84 0.16 -25.28
CA LEU A 589 -16.86 -1.07 -26.06
C LEU A 589 -15.54 -1.31 -26.80
N ILE A 590 -14.97 -0.26 -27.41
CA ILE A 590 -13.66 -0.33 -28.06
C ILE A 590 -12.59 -0.77 -27.06
N VAL A 591 -12.59 -0.22 -25.85
CA VAL A 591 -11.63 -0.58 -24.80
C VAL A 591 -11.81 -2.02 -24.33
N VAL A 592 -13.04 -2.45 -24.03
CA VAL A 592 -13.33 -3.82 -23.56
C VAL A 592 -12.91 -4.85 -24.61
N ILE A 593 -13.11 -4.59 -25.90
CA ILE A 593 -12.76 -5.53 -26.98
C ILE A 593 -11.27 -5.45 -27.36
N GLY A 594 -10.74 -4.23 -27.37
CA GLY A 594 -9.43 -3.89 -27.92
C GLY A 594 -8.27 -4.00 -26.94
N GLU A 595 -8.52 -3.84 -25.64
CA GLU A 595 -7.44 -3.90 -24.65
C GLU A 595 -7.07 -5.35 -24.33
N ARG A 596 -6.00 -5.86 -24.95
CA ARG A 596 -5.54 -7.24 -24.79
C ARG A 596 -4.07 -7.33 -24.35
N TYR A 597 -3.48 -6.22 -23.92
CA TYR A 597 -2.10 -6.19 -23.43
C TYR A 597 -2.03 -6.45 -21.91
N VAL A 598 -3.06 -7.03 -21.31
CA VAL A 598 -3.06 -7.49 -19.91
C VAL A 598 -2.76 -9.00 -19.85
N PRO A 599 -1.67 -9.44 -19.21
CA PRO A 599 -1.37 -10.86 -19.02
C PRO A 599 -2.53 -11.61 -18.37
N GLY A 600 -2.93 -12.73 -18.97
CA GLY A 600 -4.07 -13.53 -18.52
C GLY A 600 -5.40 -13.18 -19.22
N VAL A 601 -5.53 -11.97 -19.77
CA VAL A 601 -6.63 -11.59 -20.69
C VAL A 601 -6.21 -11.85 -22.13
N GLY A 602 -5.08 -11.26 -22.54
CA GLY A 602 -4.42 -11.55 -23.80
C GLY A 602 -3.27 -12.54 -23.60
N ASN A 603 -2.92 -13.23 -24.67
CA ASN A 603 -1.72 -14.06 -24.74
C ASN A 603 -0.49 -13.17 -24.95
N VAL A 604 -0.11 -12.48 -23.87
CA VAL A 604 0.99 -11.51 -23.81
C VAL A 604 1.76 -11.68 -22.50
N THR A 605 3.01 -11.22 -22.50
CA THR A 605 3.85 -11.17 -21.31
C THR A 605 3.73 -9.82 -20.59
N GLU A 606 4.27 -9.76 -19.37
CA GLU A 606 4.40 -8.50 -18.63
C GLU A 606 5.28 -7.48 -19.39
N SER A 607 6.32 -7.97 -20.08
CA SER A 607 7.16 -7.13 -20.95
C SER A 607 6.35 -6.50 -22.08
N ASP A 608 5.45 -7.25 -22.73
CA ASP A 608 4.61 -6.74 -23.82
C ASP A 608 3.64 -5.64 -23.35
N ARG A 609 3.13 -5.77 -22.11
CA ARG A 609 2.29 -4.75 -21.48
C ARG A 609 3.04 -3.43 -21.31
N ILE A 610 4.26 -3.50 -20.78
CA ILE A 610 5.12 -2.32 -20.57
C ILE A 610 5.56 -1.74 -21.92
N LYS A 611 5.88 -2.59 -22.91
CA LYS A 611 6.15 -2.16 -24.30
C LYS A 611 4.99 -1.34 -24.84
N LYS A 612 3.76 -1.85 -24.69
CA LYS A 612 2.55 -1.14 -25.15
C LYS A 612 2.46 0.25 -24.53
N GLU A 613 2.63 0.37 -23.22
CA GLU A 613 2.61 1.65 -22.50
C GLU A 613 3.66 2.64 -23.01
N ILE A 614 4.93 2.22 -23.09
CA ILE A 614 6.03 3.09 -23.57
C ILE A 614 5.77 3.53 -25.00
N VAL A 615 5.35 2.61 -25.88
CA VAL A 615 5.04 2.92 -27.27
C VAL A 615 3.94 3.98 -27.35
N GLN A 616 2.86 3.86 -26.56
CA GLN A 616 1.80 4.87 -26.57
C GLN A 616 2.26 6.23 -26.03
N GLN A 617 3.13 6.27 -25.01
CA GLN A 617 3.71 7.54 -24.54
C GLN A 617 4.58 8.20 -25.62
N LEU A 618 5.48 7.42 -26.25
CA LEU A 618 6.36 7.92 -27.30
C LEU A 618 5.63 8.32 -28.59
N CYS A 619 4.42 7.79 -28.82
CA CYS A 619 3.51 8.24 -29.88
C CYS A 619 2.97 9.65 -29.64
N ILE A 620 2.86 10.12 -28.39
CA ILE A 620 2.46 11.50 -28.08
C ILE A 620 3.62 12.44 -28.43
N LYS A 621 4.78 12.25 -27.80
CA LYS A 621 6.00 13.04 -28.02
C LYS A 621 7.25 12.21 -27.70
N PRO A 622 8.44 12.58 -28.19
CA PRO A 622 9.69 12.07 -27.62
C PRO A 622 9.77 12.44 -26.13
N HIS A 623 10.28 11.54 -25.31
CA HIS A 623 10.37 11.73 -23.85
C HIS A 623 11.80 11.53 -23.37
N SER A 624 12.24 12.32 -22.40
CA SER A 624 13.42 11.99 -21.60
C SER A 624 13.15 10.78 -20.69
N HIS A 625 14.20 10.13 -20.20
CA HIS A 625 14.10 9.02 -19.23
C HIS A 625 13.19 9.39 -18.04
N SER A 626 13.45 10.52 -17.39
CA SER A 626 12.68 11.02 -16.24
C SER A 626 11.20 11.33 -16.55
N GLU A 627 10.85 11.61 -17.80
CA GLU A 627 9.46 11.81 -18.21
C GLU A 627 8.75 10.49 -18.44
N LEU A 628 9.42 9.50 -19.05
CA LEU A 628 8.89 8.13 -19.18
C LEU A 628 8.66 7.51 -17.79
N SER A 629 9.67 7.60 -16.92
CA SER A 629 9.62 7.20 -15.51
C SER A 629 8.43 7.79 -14.74
N ARG A 630 8.03 9.04 -15.06
CA ARG A 630 6.87 9.67 -14.41
C ARG A 630 5.55 9.26 -15.06
N ALA A 631 5.55 9.04 -16.38
CA ALA A 631 4.38 8.64 -17.14
C ALA A 631 4.02 7.16 -16.94
N LEU A 632 4.98 6.36 -16.48
CA LEU A 632 4.88 4.93 -16.25
C LEU A 632 5.16 4.69 -14.77
N ASN A 633 4.26 4.09 -14.01
CA ASN A 633 4.46 3.92 -12.56
C ASN A 633 5.56 2.87 -12.28
N GLU A 634 6.84 3.29 -12.32
CA GLU A 634 8.03 2.45 -12.18
C GLU A 634 8.03 1.61 -10.90
N ASP A 635 7.39 2.08 -9.82
CA ASP A 635 7.36 1.41 -8.52
C ASP A 635 6.81 -0.04 -8.57
N ASN A 636 6.08 -0.40 -9.64
CA ASN A 636 5.51 -1.73 -9.86
C ASN A 636 6.39 -2.67 -10.71
N CYS A 637 7.49 -2.18 -11.30
CA CYS A 637 8.36 -2.94 -12.19
C CYS A 637 9.80 -2.97 -11.67
N SER A 638 10.53 -4.05 -11.96
CA SER A 638 11.98 -4.05 -11.71
C SER A 638 12.67 -3.09 -12.69
N GLU A 639 13.49 -2.17 -12.19
CA GLU A 639 14.27 -1.19 -12.97
C GLU A 639 14.98 -1.84 -14.17
N ILE A 640 15.57 -3.03 -13.99
CA ILE A 640 16.24 -3.80 -15.06
C ILE A 640 15.29 -4.15 -16.23
N MET A 641 14.08 -4.59 -15.92
CA MET A 641 13.07 -4.92 -16.94
C MET A 641 12.64 -3.65 -17.68
N PHE A 642 12.49 -2.55 -16.95
CA PHE A 642 12.07 -1.27 -17.51
C PHE A 642 13.09 -0.73 -18.52
N GLU A 643 14.38 -0.68 -18.16
CA GLU A 643 15.46 -0.26 -19.07
C GLU A 643 15.53 -1.15 -20.31
N SER A 644 15.52 -2.48 -20.11
CA SER A 644 15.55 -3.43 -21.23
C SER A 644 14.39 -3.22 -22.20
N VAL A 645 13.21 -2.87 -21.70
CA VAL A 645 12.05 -2.63 -22.55
C VAL A 645 12.15 -1.31 -23.30
N ILE A 646 12.72 -0.25 -22.70
CA ILE A 646 12.96 1.02 -23.39
C ILE A 646 13.93 0.80 -24.56
N ASP A 647 15.03 0.09 -24.31
CA ASP A 647 16.03 -0.22 -25.33
C ASP A 647 15.45 -1.04 -26.49
N ASP A 648 14.46 -1.89 -26.21
CA ASP A 648 13.75 -2.67 -27.23
C ASP A 648 12.91 -1.77 -28.15
N VAL A 649 12.19 -0.77 -27.62
CA VAL A 649 11.16 -0.04 -28.39
C VAL A 649 11.60 1.34 -28.87
N ALA A 650 12.66 1.91 -28.30
CA ALA A 650 13.08 3.27 -28.54
C ALA A 650 14.57 3.38 -28.90
N VAL A 651 14.93 4.48 -29.55
CA VAL A 651 16.32 4.91 -29.80
C VAL A 651 16.59 6.13 -28.95
N PHE A 652 17.71 6.12 -28.22
CA PHE A 652 18.15 7.28 -27.46
C PHE A 652 18.92 8.26 -28.35
N GLU A 653 18.37 9.46 -28.53
CA GLU A 653 19.05 10.57 -29.19
C GLU A 653 19.75 11.46 -28.16
N LYS A 654 21.07 11.58 -28.32
CA LYS A 654 21.89 12.48 -27.50
C LYS A 654 21.55 13.93 -27.83
N PRO A 655 21.53 14.82 -26.82
CA PRO A 655 21.27 16.22 -27.05
C PRO A 655 22.44 16.87 -27.83
N ASN A 656 22.11 17.69 -28.83
CA ASN A 656 23.11 18.44 -29.61
C ASN A 656 23.81 19.55 -28.80
N ASP A 657 23.17 20.01 -27.71
CA ASP A 657 23.68 21.04 -26.79
C ASP A 657 23.81 20.44 -25.38
N ALA A 658 24.87 20.81 -24.65
CA ALA A 658 25.12 20.33 -23.28
C ALA A 658 24.00 20.66 -22.27
N GLU A 659 23.16 21.65 -22.56
CA GLU A 659 22.04 22.07 -21.70
C GLU A 659 20.73 21.30 -21.98
N LYS A 660 20.63 20.56 -23.09
CA LYS A 660 19.42 19.79 -23.44
C LYS A 660 19.53 18.37 -22.88
N ARG A 661 18.38 17.78 -22.53
CA ARG A 661 18.29 16.39 -22.08
C ARG A 661 18.21 15.46 -23.29
N GLY A 662 18.84 14.29 -23.23
CA GLY A 662 18.65 13.26 -24.24
C GLY A 662 17.23 12.71 -24.24
N MET A 663 16.74 12.33 -25.42
CA MET A 663 15.35 11.97 -25.64
C MET A 663 15.25 10.59 -26.27
N TYR A 664 14.26 9.81 -25.83
CA TYR A 664 13.87 8.56 -26.46
C TYR A 664 12.86 8.81 -27.57
N ILE A 665 13.11 8.23 -28.74
CA ILE A 665 12.24 8.27 -29.91
C ILE A 665 11.85 6.86 -30.30
N LEU A 666 10.59 6.69 -30.67
CA LEU A 666 10.02 5.40 -31.04
C LEU A 666 10.71 4.82 -32.29
N LYS A 667 11.09 3.54 -32.25
CA LYS A 667 11.60 2.83 -33.44
C LYS A 667 10.50 2.67 -34.49
N GLN A 668 10.89 2.65 -35.77
CA GLN A 668 9.98 2.69 -36.90
C GLN A 668 8.97 1.51 -36.91
N GLU A 669 9.38 0.32 -36.48
CA GLU A 669 8.52 -0.88 -36.41
C GLU A 669 7.33 -0.75 -35.44
N TYR A 670 7.47 0.03 -34.36
CA TYR A 670 6.46 0.16 -33.32
C TYR A 670 5.40 1.23 -33.60
N TYR A 671 5.54 2.04 -34.65
CA TYR A 671 4.47 2.97 -35.06
C TYR A 671 3.18 2.23 -35.45
N SER A 672 3.29 0.98 -35.91
CA SER A 672 2.15 0.10 -36.20
C SER A 672 1.32 -0.26 -34.96
N TRP A 673 1.86 -0.05 -33.75
CA TRP A 673 1.18 -0.32 -32.48
C TRP A 673 0.40 0.88 -31.95
N TYR A 674 0.44 2.04 -32.61
CA TYR A 674 -0.32 3.22 -32.20
C TYR A 674 -1.83 2.91 -32.11
N ASN A 675 -2.45 3.28 -31.00
CA ASN A 675 -3.88 3.15 -30.79
C ASN A 675 -4.49 4.52 -30.43
N LEU A 676 -5.30 5.08 -31.33
CA LEU A 676 -6.04 6.33 -31.09
C LEU A 676 -6.96 6.25 -29.86
N TYR A 677 -7.52 5.06 -29.59
CA TYR A 677 -8.42 4.80 -28.47
C TYR A 677 -7.69 4.14 -27.30
N PHE A 678 -6.39 4.43 -27.13
CA PHE A 678 -5.68 3.94 -25.95
C PHE A 678 -6.28 4.54 -24.68
N TYR A 679 -6.82 3.67 -23.84
CA TYR A 679 -7.71 4.05 -22.73
C TYR A 679 -7.02 4.84 -21.60
N HIS A 680 -5.69 4.90 -21.60
CA HIS A 680 -4.88 5.73 -20.71
C HIS A 680 -4.65 7.15 -21.20
N TYR A 681 -4.95 7.46 -22.47
CA TYR A 681 -4.85 8.82 -22.95
C TYR A 681 -5.87 9.73 -22.26
N SER A 682 -5.42 10.92 -21.87
CA SER A 682 -6.33 12.03 -21.66
C SER A 682 -6.89 12.52 -23.00
N LYS A 683 -7.94 13.36 -22.97
CA LYS A 683 -8.47 13.99 -24.20
C LYS A 683 -7.38 14.79 -24.93
N GLU A 684 -6.48 15.41 -24.17
CA GLU A 684 -5.34 16.16 -24.71
C GLU A 684 -4.31 15.23 -25.35
N ASP A 685 -3.97 14.11 -24.71
CA ASP A 685 -3.01 13.13 -25.26
C ASP A 685 -3.54 12.48 -26.53
N LYS A 686 -4.83 12.16 -26.57
CA LYS A 686 -5.52 11.63 -27.75
C LYS A 686 -5.38 12.59 -28.93
N SER A 687 -5.72 13.87 -28.72
CA SER A 687 -5.61 14.91 -29.75
C SER A 687 -4.16 15.10 -30.25
N LYS A 688 -3.20 15.26 -29.33
CA LYS A 688 -1.78 15.46 -29.68
C LYS A 688 -1.18 14.26 -30.41
N SER A 689 -1.46 13.05 -29.92
CA SER A 689 -0.96 11.84 -30.57
C SER A 689 -1.56 11.67 -31.96
N GLU A 690 -2.85 11.95 -32.14
CA GLU A 690 -3.51 11.85 -33.45
C GLU A 690 -2.91 12.83 -34.46
N GLU A 691 -2.77 14.11 -34.07
CA GLU A 691 -2.21 15.15 -34.92
C GLU A 691 -0.80 14.77 -35.37
N ARG A 692 0.06 14.32 -34.45
CA ARG A 692 1.42 13.91 -34.75
C ARG A 692 1.46 12.74 -35.74
N GLN A 693 0.63 11.72 -35.52
CA GLN A 693 0.60 10.54 -36.39
C GLN A 693 0.09 10.90 -37.79
N ARG A 694 -0.92 11.76 -37.89
CA ARG A 694 -1.43 12.28 -39.17
C ARG A 694 -0.37 13.09 -39.92
N ASN A 695 0.37 13.95 -39.22
CA ASN A 695 1.45 14.75 -39.81
C ASN A 695 2.60 13.87 -40.33
N GLN A 696 3.03 12.88 -39.55
CA GLN A 696 4.09 11.95 -39.98
C GLN A 696 3.68 11.13 -41.21
N LYS A 697 2.42 10.65 -41.27
CA LYS A 697 1.91 9.93 -42.45
C LYS A 697 1.83 10.83 -43.68
N LYS A 698 1.41 12.09 -43.48
CA LYS A 698 1.39 13.09 -44.54
C LYS A 698 2.79 13.37 -45.10
N GLU A 699 3.80 13.48 -44.23
CA GLU A 699 5.21 13.65 -44.64
C GLU A 699 5.75 12.44 -45.41
N LYS A 700 5.29 11.22 -45.07
CA LYS A 700 5.64 9.98 -45.76
C LYS A 700 4.81 9.72 -47.02
N ASN A 701 3.91 10.62 -47.41
CA ASN A 701 2.94 10.43 -48.50
C ASN A 701 2.08 9.15 -48.34
N GLU A 702 1.78 8.78 -47.10
CA GLU A 702 0.89 7.67 -46.76
C GLU A 702 -0.56 8.15 -46.55
N LEU A 703 -1.51 7.22 -46.51
CA LEU A 703 -2.90 7.53 -46.19
C LEU A 703 -3.00 8.12 -44.78
N VAL A 704 -3.54 9.33 -44.65
CA VAL A 704 -3.69 10.08 -43.40
C VAL A 704 -4.86 9.51 -42.57
N CYS A 705 -4.74 8.25 -42.16
CA CYS A 705 -5.67 7.57 -41.29
C CYS A 705 -4.91 6.80 -40.21
N CYS A 706 -5.53 6.64 -39.04
CA CYS A 706 -4.96 5.92 -37.90
C CYS A 706 -5.81 4.67 -37.64
N PRO A 707 -5.65 3.58 -38.42
CA PRO A 707 -6.40 2.36 -38.20
C PRO A 707 -6.02 1.75 -36.83
N PRO A 708 -6.93 1.01 -36.18
CA PRO A 708 -6.61 0.33 -34.93
C PRO A 708 -5.47 -0.69 -35.16
N PRO A 709 -4.58 -0.89 -34.17
CA PRO A 709 -3.46 -1.79 -34.31
C PRO A 709 -3.91 -3.26 -34.29
N ALA A 710 -3.05 -4.15 -34.78
CA ALA A 710 -3.27 -5.58 -34.66
C ALA A 710 -3.36 -5.99 -33.17
N LEU A 711 -4.38 -6.79 -32.85
CA LEU A 711 -4.65 -7.21 -31.48
C LEU A 711 -4.03 -8.59 -31.17
N PRO A 712 -3.41 -8.76 -30.00
CA PRO A 712 -3.04 -10.08 -29.51
C PRO A 712 -4.23 -11.05 -29.46
N LYS A 713 -3.92 -12.35 -29.50
CA LYS A 713 -4.93 -13.40 -29.27
C LYS A 713 -5.38 -13.35 -27.81
N LEU A 714 -6.66 -13.59 -27.57
CA LEU A 714 -7.18 -13.78 -26.21
C LEU A 714 -6.71 -15.12 -25.65
N THR A 715 -6.58 -15.18 -24.32
CA THR A 715 -6.45 -16.44 -23.57
C THR A 715 -7.77 -17.22 -23.63
N GLN A 716 -7.75 -18.51 -23.30
CA GLN A 716 -8.93 -19.37 -23.49
C GLN A 716 -10.12 -18.91 -22.66
N LEU A 717 -9.89 -18.42 -21.44
CA LEU A 717 -10.96 -17.92 -20.56
C LEU A 717 -11.69 -16.70 -21.09
N PHE A 718 -11.06 -15.93 -21.98
CA PHE A 718 -11.62 -14.72 -22.56
C PHE A 718 -12.04 -14.91 -24.01
N LYS A 719 -11.81 -16.08 -24.61
CA LYS A 719 -12.41 -16.43 -25.91
C LYS A 719 -13.87 -16.78 -25.72
N TYR A 720 -14.71 -16.20 -26.58
CA TYR A 720 -16.11 -16.58 -26.65
C TYR A 720 -16.26 -17.93 -27.38
N ASP A 721 -16.02 -19.03 -26.67
CA ASP A 721 -16.24 -20.40 -27.17
C ASP A 721 -17.34 -21.08 -26.34
N ARG A 722 -18.55 -20.52 -26.31
CA ARG A 722 -19.73 -21.35 -26.05
C ARG A 722 -20.06 -22.12 -27.33
N VAL A 723 -19.35 -23.23 -27.54
CA VAL A 723 -19.91 -24.34 -28.32
C VAL A 723 -21.14 -24.80 -27.55
N ALA A 724 -22.29 -24.22 -27.91
CA ALA A 724 -23.57 -24.73 -27.51
C ALA A 724 -23.73 -26.10 -28.18
N ILE A 725 -23.32 -27.17 -27.49
CA ILE A 725 -23.88 -28.49 -27.75
C ILE A 725 -25.31 -28.45 -27.22
N VAL A 726 -26.20 -27.84 -27.99
CA VAL A 726 -27.61 -28.16 -27.93
C VAL A 726 -27.75 -29.41 -28.80
N PRO A 727 -28.06 -30.60 -28.25
CA PRO A 727 -28.53 -31.66 -29.10
C PRO A 727 -29.89 -31.19 -29.63
N GLN A 728 -29.94 -30.80 -30.90
CA GLN A 728 -31.18 -30.82 -31.66
C GLN A 728 -31.69 -32.27 -31.63
N LYS A 729 -32.49 -32.62 -30.63
CA LYS A 729 -33.42 -33.74 -30.76
C LYS A 729 -34.48 -33.27 -31.74
N GLY A 730 -34.43 -33.86 -32.92
CA GLY A 730 -35.28 -33.55 -34.05
C GLY A 730 -36.76 -33.67 -33.73
N GLN A 731 -37.53 -32.83 -34.43
CA GLN A 731 -38.87 -33.20 -34.86
C GLN A 731 -38.78 -34.45 -35.73
N LEU A 732 -39.51 -35.49 -35.36
CA LEU A 732 -40.12 -36.48 -36.26
C LEU A 732 -41.10 -37.33 -35.41
N SER A 733 -42.32 -36.81 -35.27
CA SER A 733 -43.60 -37.54 -35.41
C SER A 733 -44.74 -36.54 -35.27
#